data_AF-Q870A8-F1
#
_entry.id   AF-Q870A8-F1
#
_cell.length_a   1.000
_cell.length_b   1.000
_cell.length_c   1.000
_cell.angle_alpha   90.00
_cell.angle_beta   90.00
_cell.angle_gamma   90.00
#
_symmetry.space_group_name_H-M   'P 1'
#
loop_
_entity.id
_entity.type
_entity.pdbx_description
1 polymer ?
#
loop_
_entity_poly.entity_id
_entity_poly.type
_entity_poly.pdbx_seq_one_letter_code
_entity_poly.pdbx_strand_id
1 'polypeptide(L)'
;TQDYARHLELSILFYEAQRSGKLPENNGIFWRHDSMVDAGKDNNVDLTGGYDAGDNVKFNFPQASALTILAYGAYKWKDGYKQAGQWEYMKDLLKWGMDYFLKCHTDKYVLYGQVGNGSLDHGAWVPPEDITYKYPSYKITASAPGSDLAAETSASMVAASMALREDDPTYADTLLKHGRELYDFAEKYRGTYDLSIDDAKGYYRSYSGFNDELVWGAAMLYAATGEEQYKAKVDKIWDTPYGDLDPDKFLGSTGPISWDDKKAAAYALMAITTGESKYVEESTRHSDLMVNYQTTPGGLWYDTNLSMWASNRYAANAAFTVAMLATTMDENDSKRKQYVKFIKKQIDYILGDNPAKVDYVVGADPSSPKAVHHRGASGSKGADKGPDENVFILYGALAGGPGQKDNYKDARNNYEMNEVALDYNAAFQGLLAFLITEGLNVPDPKQTWDGAWPPREPKPEVKWEWKLTADEDSYMAGEPQISTGDGLKCANWCFDLTFDSNVSVQNMWGGKTVEIKGSTYTVCSEYDNGYLDGKGTPQHWNFNFKKPNGGKGVDILPKTAIVYCNGKKNGRAYLVNTDGSGAQPYGWEAGACRPAFLCDGSQATAPVVTTTKKKITTTTTKKSDPTSSTSCFSVKKNLGYKCCQYCEISFTDGDGDWGVE
;
A
#
# COMPACT_ATOMS: atom_id res chain seq x y z
N THR A 1 -5.70 -16.50 -11.74
CA THR A 1 -4.87 -17.47 -10.99
C THR A 1 -5.45 -17.69 -9.59
N GLN A 2 -5.07 -18.74 -8.85
CA GLN A 2 -5.51 -19.00 -7.46
C GLN A 2 -4.35 -18.88 -6.45
N ASP A 3 -3.27 -18.22 -6.85
CA ASP A 3 -2.11 -17.94 -6.01
C ASP A 3 -2.41 -16.74 -5.08
N TYR A 4 -3.32 -16.92 -4.13
CA TYR A 4 -3.73 -15.87 -3.20
C TYR A 4 -2.55 -15.33 -2.38
N ALA A 5 -1.57 -16.17 -2.05
CA ALA A 5 -0.36 -15.73 -1.34
C ALA A 5 0.40 -14.67 -2.15
N ARG A 6 0.55 -14.86 -3.46
CA ARG A 6 1.15 -13.86 -4.35
C ARG A 6 0.34 -12.56 -4.39
N HIS A 7 -0.98 -12.65 -4.48
CA HIS A 7 -1.83 -11.44 -4.51
C HIS A 7 -1.81 -10.70 -3.18
N LEU A 8 -1.66 -11.43 -2.07
CA LEU A 8 -1.57 -10.85 -0.74
C LEU A 8 -0.30 -10.03 -0.59
N GLU A 9 0.81 -10.62 -1.02
CA GLU A 9 2.10 -9.97 -1.11
C GLU A 9 2.05 -8.71 -1.98
N LEU A 10 1.49 -8.80 -3.19
CA LEU A 10 1.31 -7.65 -4.08
C LEU A 10 0.46 -6.55 -3.42
N SER A 11 -0.67 -6.92 -2.79
CA SER A 11 -1.57 -5.96 -2.13
C SER A 11 -0.84 -5.15 -1.05
N ILE A 12 0.13 -5.73 -0.34
CA ILE A 12 0.95 -4.99 0.64
C ILE A 12 1.87 -3.97 -0.05
N LEU A 13 2.44 -4.30 -1.20
CA LEU A 13 3.26 -3.36 -2.00
C LEU A 13 2.47 -2.15 -2.46
N PHE A 14 1.19 -2.33 -2.77
CA PHE A 14 0.32 -1.21 -3.08
C PHE A 14 0.29 -0.22 -1.91
N TYR A 15 0.03 -0.67 -0.68
CA TYR A 15 0.05 0.21 0.48
C TYR A 15 1.43 0.85 0.72
N GLU A 16 2.55 0.14 0.53
CA GLU A 16 3.87 0.76 0.57
C GLU A 16 4.01 1.89 -0.48
N ALA A 17 3.46 1.67 -1.68
CA ALA A 17 3.47 2.63 -2.77
C ALA A 17 2.55 3.82 -2.54
N GLN A 18 1.67 3.79 -1.52
CA GLN A 18 0.81 4.90 -1.12
C GLN A 18 1.36 5.73 0.06
N ARG A 19 2.53 5.39 0.61
CA ARG A 19 3.04 6.04 1.83
C ARG A 19 3.36 7.53 1.61
N SER A 20 2.90 8.41 2.50
CA SER A 20 3.24 9.84 2.51
C SER A 20 4.18 10.18 3.67
N GLY A 21 4.97 11.26 3.56
CA GLY A 21 5.94 11.67 4.59
C GLY A 21 7.36 11.23 4.25
N LYS A 22 8.22 11.15 5.27
CA LYS A 22 9.58 10.63 5.12
C LYS A 22 9.55 9.10 5.05
N LEU A 23 9.96 8.53 3.92
CA LEU A 23 9.94 7.09 3.71
C LEU A 23 11.07 6.40 4.50
N PRO A 24 10.88 5.14 4.92
CA PRO A 24 11.89 4.43 5.68
C PRO A 24 13.07 4.01 4.78
N GLU A 25 14.26 3.81 5.36
CA GLU A 25 15.48 3.47 4.60
C GLU A 25 15.33 2.16 3.80
N ASN A 26 14.51 1.23 4.32
CA ASN A 26 14.18 -0.04 3.68
C ASN A 26 12.98 0.04 2.72
N ASN A 27 12.56 1.23 2.27
CA ASN A 27 11.47 1.40 1.30
C ASN A 27 11.66 0.48 0.07
N GLY A 28 10.67 -0.40 -0.14
CA GLY A 28 10.64 -1.36 -1.25
C GLY A 28 10.25 -0.76 -2.58
N ILE A 29 9.60 0.40 -2.58
CA ILE A 29 9.05 1.03 -3.79
C ILE A 29 10.05 2.04 -4.33
N PHE A 30 10.90 1.61 -5.26
CA PHE A 30 12.06 2.37 -5.69
C PHE A 30 11.77 3.73 -6.36
N TRP A 31 10.56 3.92 -6.87
CA TRP A 31 10.12 5.13 -7.56
C TRP A 31 9.34 6.08 -6.64
N ARG A 32 9.10 5.69 -5.39
CA ARG A 32 8.51 6.54 -4.34
C ARG A 32 9.61 7.14 -3.47
N HIS A 33 9.42 8.42 -3.11
CA HIS A 33 10.35 9.15 -2.25
C HIS A 33 9.60 10.00 -1.21
N ASP A 34 10.37 10.73 -0.41
CA ASP A 34 9.85 11.65 0.60
C ASP A 34 8.87 12.67 -0.02
N SER A 35 7.65 12.71 0.51
CA SER A 35 6.58 13.63 0.08
C SER A 35 5.90 14.25 1.30
N MET A 36 5.31 15.45 1.14
CA MET A 36 4.59 16.17 2.21
C MET A 36 5.32 16.19 3.58
N VAL A 37 6.64 16.34 3.58
CA VAL A 37 7.50 16.20 4.78
C VAL A 37 7.34 17.31 5.83
N ASP A 38 6.50 18.30 5.56
CA ASP A 38 6.11 19.36 6.49
C ASP A 38 4.58 19.47 6.66
N ALA A 39 3.84 18.39 6.35
CA ALA A 39 2.43 18.28 6.66
C ALA A 39 2.15 18.59 8.14
N GLY A 40 1.13 19.43 8.41
CA GLY A 40 0.78 19.88 9.76
C GLY A 40 1.47 21.16 10.23
N LYS A 41 2.48 21.65 9.50
CA LYS A 41 3.21 22.89 9.85
C LYS A 41 2.31 24.12 9.93
N ASP A 42 1.24 24.18 9.12
CA ASP A 42 0.23 25.24 9.15
C ASP A 42 -0.54 25.32 10.49
N ASN A 43 -0.47 24.26 11.29
CA ASN A 43 -1.07 24.15 12.61
C ASN A 43 -0.05 23.89 13.74
N ASN A 44 1.26 23.97 13.44
CA ASN A 44 2.34 23.68 14.39
C ASN A 44 2.25 22.27 15.03
N VAL A 45 1.89 21.28 14.22
CA VAL A 45 1.85 19.85 14.57
C VAL A 45 2.60 19.04 13.51
N ASP A 46 3.06 17.83 13.85
CA ASP A 46 3.58 16.88 12.86
C ASP A 46 2.43 16.03 12.35
N LEU A 47 2.06 16.18 11.07
CA LEU A 47 1.09 15.32 10.39
C LEU A 47 1.73 14.57 9.22
N THR A 48 3.05 14.37 9.24
CA THR A 48 3.76 13.53 8.26
C THR A 48 3.46 12.04 8.49
N GLY A 49 3.47 11.24 7.42
CA GLY A 49 3.01 9.84 7.46
C GLY A 49 1.65 9.68 6.78
N GLY A 50 1.05 8.50 6.97
CA GLY A 50 -0.25 8.16 6.41
C GLY A 50 -0.14 7.70 4.96
N TYR A 51 -1.28 7.65 4.29
CA TYR A 51 -1.40 7.13 2.94
C TYR A 51 -2.17 8.10 2.04
N ASP A 52 -1.79 8.11 0.77
CA ASP A 52 -2.50 8.81 -0.30
C ASP A 52 -3.49 7.84 -1.01
N ALA A 53 -3.78 8.03 -2.31
CA ALA A 53 -4.54 7.10 -3.14
C ALA A 53 -4.13 7.28 -4.62
N GLY A 54 -5.06 7.33 -5.57
CA GLY A 54 -4.77 7.85 -6.92
C GLY A 54 -4.42 9.35 -6.96
N ASP A 55 -4.77 10.05 -5.89
CA ASP A 55 -4.49 11.46 -5.60
C ASP A 55 -3.49 11.63 -4.46
N ASN A 56 -3.19 12.88 -4.07
CA ASN A 56 -2.24 13.13 -2.99
C ASN A 56 -2.91 13.67 -1.70
N VAL A 57 -4.24 13.71 -1.63
CA VAL A 57 -4.95 14.14 -0.41
C VAL A 57 -5.00 12.99 0.58
N LYS A 58 -4.74 13.28 1.85
CA LYS A 58 -4.93 12.32 2.94
C LYS A 58 -6.33 12.49 3.52
N PHE A 59 -7.31 11.76 2.99
CA PHE A 59 -8.65 11.68 3.54
C PHE A 59 -8.70 10.62 4.66
N ASN A 60 -8.77 11.05 5.91
CA ASN A 60 -8.61 10.11 7.03
C ASN A 60 -9.84 9.23 7.27
N PHE A 61 -11.04 9.61 6.81
CA PHE A 61 -12.23 8.77 6.99
C PHE A 61 -12.14 7.44 6.21
N PRO A 62 -11.93 7.44 4.88
CA PRO A 62 -11.70 6.19 4.14
C PRO A 62 -10.39 5.50 4.52
N GLN A 63 -9.33 6.26 4.87
CA GLN A 63 -8.08 5.67 5.34
C GLN A 63 -8.29 4.89 6.65
N ALA A 64 -9.05 5.44 7.60
CA ALA A 64 -9.35 4.79 8.86
C ALA A 64 -10.15 3.51 8.61
N SER A 65 -11.16 3.57 7.74
CA SER A 65 -11.93 2.40 7.35
C SER A 65 -11.09 1.30 6.71
N ALA A 66 -10.24 1.65 5.74
CA ALA A 66 -9.33 0.70 5.12
C ALA A 66 -8.43 0.02 6.16
N LEU A 67 -7.83 0.81 7.06
CA LEU A 67 -6.96 0.30 8.12
C LEU A 67 -7.70 -0.53 9.17
N THR A 68 -8.97 -0.22 9.48
CA THR A 68 -9.78 -1.04 10.38
C THR A 68 -10.06 -2.42 9.78
N ILE A 69 -10.44 -2.47 8.51
CA ILE A 69 -10.74 -3.71 7.78
C ILE A 69 -9.48 -4.57 7.67
N LEU A 70 -8.35 -3.95 7.32
CA LEU A 70 -7.03 -4.58 7.27
C LEU A 70 -6.62 -5.15 8.63
N ALA A 71 -6.72 -4.34 9.69
CA ALA A 71 -6.36 -4.76 11.04
C ALA A 71 -7.27 -5.88 11.56
N TYR A 72 -8.57 -5.82 11.28
CA TYR A 72 -9.49 -6.90 11.60
C TYR A 72 -9.15 -8.19 10.85
N GLY A 73 -8.86 -8.11 9.55
CA GLY A 73 -8.40 -9.24 8.76
C GLY A 73 -7.10 -9.84 9.30
N ALA A 74 -6.13 -8.99 9.66
CA ALA A 74 -4.88 -9.40 10.30
C ALA A 74 -5.08 -10.07 11.67
N TYR A 75 -6.05 -9.59 12.46
CA TYR A 75 -6.43 -10.19 13.73
C TYR A 75 -7.10 -11.55 13.55
N LYS A 76 -8.10 -11.66 12.65
CA LYS A 76 -8.89 -12.88 12.49
C LYS A 76 -8.21 -13.96 11.65
N TRP A 77 -7.47 -13.57 10.62
CA TRP A 77 -6.85 -14.48 9.66
C TRP A 77 -5.33 -14.38 9.68
N LYS A 78 -4.75 -14.15 10.87
CA LYS A 78 -3.31 -14.06 11.14
C LYS A 78 -2.53 -15.22 10.53
N ASP A 79 -3.07 -16.43 10.61
CA ASP A 79 -2.41 -17.63 10.07
C ASP A 79 -2.31 -17.60 8.55
N GLY A 80 -3.28 -17.03 7.83
CA GLY A 80 -3.18 -16.82 6.39
C GLY A 80 -2.01 -15.91 6.01
N TYR A 81 -1.83 -14.80 6.74
CA TYR A 81 -0.67 -13.92 6.55
C TYR A 81 0.65 -14.61 6.87
N LYS A 82 0.71 -15.42 7.94
CA LYS A 82 1.90 -16.19 8.28
C LYS A 82 2.23 -17.26 7.24
N GLN A 83 1.24 -18.01 6.77
CA GLN A 83 1.40 -19.03 5.73
C GLN A 83 1.88 -18.43 4.41
N ALA A 84 1.47 -17.20 4.10
CA ALA A 84 1.95 -16.46 2.93
C ALA A 84 3.34 -15.82 3.10
N GLY A 85 3.94 -15.89 4.31
CA GLY A 85 5.19 -15.20 4.62
C GLY A 85 5.06 -13.67 4.74
N GLN A 86 3.85 -13.15 4.90
CA GLN A 86 3.54 -11.72 4.81
C GLN A 86 3.28 -11.04 6.17
N TRP A 87 3.38 -11.78 7.29
CA TRP A 87 3.03 -11.24 8.62
C TRP A 87 3.85 -10.01 9.03
N GLU A 88 5.17 -10.01 8.81
CA GLU A 88 6.01 -8.87 9.19
C GLU A 88 5.68 -7.61 8.38
N TYR A 89 5.43 -7.75 7.07
CA TYR A 89 5.03 -6.63 6.22
C TYR A 89 3.63 -6.12 6.57
N MET A 90 2.72 -7.02 6.94
CA MET A 90 1.40 -6.63 7.42
C MET A 90 1.47 -5.83 8.73
N LYS A 91 2.35 -6.21 9.66
CA LYS A 91 2.60 -5.42 10.87
C LYS A 91 3.16 -4.04 10.56
N ASP A 92 4.12 -3.95 9.64
CA ASP A 92 4.71 -2.68 9.21
C ASP A 92 3.68 -1.76 8.53
N LEU A 93 2.80 -2.32 7.70
CA LEU A 93 1.66 -1.64 7.10
C LEU A 93 0.75 -1.05 8.19
N LEU A 94 0.26 -1.88 9.13
CA LEU A 94 -0.60 -1.39 10.20
C LEU A 94 0.09 -0.32 11.05
N LYS A 95 1.36 -0.53 11.39
CA LYS A 95 2.13 0.41 12.19
C LYS A 95 2.27 1.77 11.51
N TRP A 96 2.54 1.81 10.21
CA TRP A 96 2.65 3.06 9.45
C TRP A 96 1.36 3.89 9.51
N GLY A 97 0.21 3.25 9.31
CA GLY A 97 -1.11 3.89 9.43
C GLY A 97 -1.42 4.36 10.85
N MET A 98 -1.15 3.51 11.85
CA MET A 98 -1.44 3.81 13.25
C MET A 98 -0.52 4.90 13.83
N ASP A 99 0.77 4.92 13.47
CA ASP A 99 1.69 6.00 13.86
C ASP A 99 1.21 7.36 13.33
N TYR A 100 0.65 7.39 12.11
CA TYR A 100 0.04 8.60 11.58
C TYR A 100 -1.23 9.00 12.35
N PHE A 101 -2.12 8.07 12.68
CA PHE A 101 -3.31 8.44 13.48
C PHE A 101 -2.98 8.87 14.91
N LEU A 102 -1.92 8.32 15.52
CA LEU A 102 -1.40 8.82 16.80
C LEU A 102 -0.94 10.29 16.68
N LYS A 103 -0.32 10.67 15.57
CA LYS A 103 0.02 12.07 15.28
C LYS A 103 -1.22 12.94 15.03
N CYS A 104 -2.26 12.41 14.39
CA CYS A 104 -3.51 13.14 14.14
C CYS A 104 -4.34 13.38 15.41
N HIS A 105 -4.28 12.47 16.39
CA HIS A 105 -4.98 12.60 17.67
C HIS A 105 -4.14 13.39 18.69
N THR A 106 -4.09 14.71 18.48
CA THR A 106 -3.19 15.63 19.20
C THR A 106 -3.64 16.01 20.61
N ASP A 107 -4.93 15.87 20.92
CA ASP A 107 -5.53 16.11 22.24
C ASP A 107 -6.85 15.33 22.31
N LYS A 108 -7.38 15.10 23.51
CA LYS A 108 -8.52 14.20 23.80
C LYS A 108 -9.75 14.43 22.89
N TYR A 109 -10.01 15.68 22.50
CA TYR A 109 -11.14 16.07 21.65
C TYR A 109 -10.68 16.82 20.40
N VAL A 110 -9.51 16.49 19.87
CA VAL A 110 -8.94 17.06 18.64
C VAL A 110 -8.36 15.96 17.77
N LEU A 111 -8.98 15.73 16.62
CA LEU A 111 -8.52 14.77 15.61
C LEU A 111 -8.38 15.45 14.25
N TYR A 112 -7.17 15.42 13.68
CA TYR A 112 -6.97 15.82 12.29
C TYR A 112 -7.58 14.77 11.35
N GLY A 113 -8.46 15.23 10.46
CA GLY A 113 -9.23 14.39 9.55
C GLY A 113 -8.80 14.49 8.09
N GLN A 114 -8.00 15.50 7.75
CA GLN A 114 -7.56 15.70 6.38
C GLN A 114 -6.26 16.51 6.30
N VAL A 115 -5.37 16.14 5.38
CA VAL A 115 -4.25 16.97 4.93
C VAL A 115 -4.27 17.06 3.42
N GLY A 116 -4.28 18.28 2.88
CA GLY A 116 -4.53 18.51 1.46
C GLY A 116 -5.93 19.09 1.23
N ASN A 117 -6.10 19.82 0.13
CA ASN A 117 -7.39 20.32 -0.32
C ASN A 117 -7.73 19.63 -1.64
N GLY A 118 -8.90 19.00 -1.74
CA GLY A 118 -9.26 18.20 -2.91
C GLY A 118 -9.27 19.00 -4.21
N SER A 119 -9.75 20.24 -4.21
CA SER A 119 -9.79 21.07 -5.42
C SER A 119 -8.39 21.49 -5.88
N LEU A 120 -7.50 21.86 -4.96
CA LEU A 120 -6.12 22.20 -5.29
C LEU A 120 -5.36 20.98 -5.82
N ASP A 121 -5.57 19.82 -5.18
CA ASP A 121 -4.93 18.57 -5.55
C ASP A 121 -5.43 18.03 -6.89
N HIS A 122 -6.75 18.02 -7.12
CA HIS A 122 -7.36 17.51 -8.34
C HIS A 122 -7.21 18.49 -9.52
N GLY A 123 -6.88 19.75 -9.23
CA GLY A 123 -6.43 20.73 -10.23
C GLY A 123 -5.00 20.49 -10.73
N ALA A 124 -4.25 19.56 -10.14
CA ALA A 124 -2.86 19.26 -10.51
C ALA A 124 -2.62 17.74 -10.66
N TRP A 125 -2.08 17.34 -11.81
CA TRP A 125 -1.65 15.96 -12.03
C TRP A 125 -0.13 15.87 -11.86
N VAL A 126 0.30 15.69 -10.62
CA VAL A 126 1.72 15.59 -10.23
C VAL A 126 1.93 14.45 -9.25
N PRO A 127 3.09 13.76 -9.29
CA PRO A 127 3.43 12.81 -8.25
C PRO A 127 3.56 13.50 -6.88
N PRO A 128 3.38 12.78 -5.77
CA PRO A 128 3.34 13.37 -4.44
C PRO A 128 4.65 14.08 -4.04
N GLU A 129 5.78 13.67 -4.60
CA GLU A 129 7.10 14.26 -4.37
C GLU A 129 7.28 15.66 -4.98
N ASP A 130 6.46 16.00 -5.99
CA ASP A 130 6.57 17.22 -6.80
C ASP A 130 5.44 18.24 -6.50
N ILE A 131 4.67 18.02 -5.43
CA ILE A 131 3.62 18.93 -5.00
C ILE A 131 4.20 20.31 -4.69
N THR A 132 3.59 21.34 -5.29
CA THR A 132 3.93 22.76 -5.06
C THR A 132 2.74 23.59 -4.60
N TYR A 133 1.52 23.06 -4.69
CA TYR A 133 0.33 23.69 -4.14
C TYR A 133 0.26 23.52 -2.61
N LYS A 134 -0.57 24.32 -1.96
CA LYS A 134 -0.78 24.23 -0.51
C LYS A 134 -1.59 22.98 -0.16
N TYR A 135 -1.18 22.28 0.88
CA TYR A 135 -1.90 21.15 1.48
C TYR A 135 -2.31 21.51 2.94
N PRO A 136 -3.40 22.27 3.14
CA PRO A 136 -3.84 22.66 4.48
C PRO A 136 -4.28 21.45 5.32
N SER A 137 -4.19 21.58 6.64
CA SER A 137 -4.59 20.55 7.59
C SER A 137 -5.95 20.88 8.24
N TYR A 138 -6.90 19.95 8.17
CA TYR A 138 -8.25 20.09 8.72
C TYR A 138 -8.49 19.11 9.86
N LYS A 139 -9.33 19.51 10.81
CA LYS A 139 -9.58 18.75 12.04
C LYS A 139 -11.02 18.87 12.51
N ILE A 140 -11.46 17.86 13.24
CA ILE A 140 -12.67 17.89 14.05
C ILE A 140 -12.32 18.20 15.50
N THR A 141 -13.24 18.87 16.20
CA THR A 141 -13.11 19.30 17.60
C THR A 141 -14.44 19.19 18.33
N ALA A 142 -14.46 19.42 19.65
CA ALA A 142 -15.70 19.50 20.41
C ALA A 142 -16.72 20.53 19.86
N SER A 143 -16.26 21.64 19.26
CA SER A 143 -17.13 22.67 18.65
C SER A 143 -17.43 22.44 17.16
N ALA A 144 -16.71 21.52 16.53
CA ALA A 144 -16.88 21.13 15.13
C ALA A 144 -16.72 19.60 15.05
N PRO A 145 -17.74 18.84 15.49
CA PRO A 145 -17.64 17.39 15.71
C PRO A 145 -17.59 16.58 14.42
N GLY A 146 -17.21 15.31 14.55
CA GLY A 146 -17.23 14.30 13.49
C GLY A 146 -17.21 12.90 14.10
N SER A 147 -18.37 12.42 14.52
CA SER A 147 -18.56 11.14 15.20
C SER A 147 -18.18 9.96 14.33
N ASP A 148 -18.57 9.99 13.06
CA ASP A 148 -18.18 9.04 12.02
C ASP A 148 -16.65 8.90 11.93
N LEU A 149 -15.94 9.99 11.63
CA LEU A 149 -14.48 9.99 11.54
C LEU A 149 -13.80 9.56 12.85
N ALA A 150 -14.25 10.09 14.00
CA ALA A 150 -13.65 9.77 15.30
C ALA A 150 -13.89 8.32 15.72
N ALA A 151 -15.11 7.79 15.52
CA ALA A 151 -15.43 6.42 15.89
C ALA A 151 -14.81 5.41 14.91
N GLU A 152 -14.67 5.72 13.62
CA GLU A 152 -13.94 4.87 12.68
C GLU A 152 -12.43 4.85 13.00
N THR A 153 -11.83 6.01 13.31
CA THR A 153 -10.42 6.06 13.74
C THR A 153 -10.21 5.30 15.05
N SER A 154 -11.18 5.37 15.98
CA SER A 154 -11.22 4.51 17.16
C SER A 154 -11.22 3.03 16.80
N ALA A 155 -12.16 2.60 15.94
CA ALA A 155 -12.27 1.21 15.51
C ALA A 155 -10.95 0.71 14.88
N SER A 156 -10.29 1.56 14.09
CA SER A 156 -8.99 1.29 13.47
C SER A 156 -7.90 1.00 14.49
N MET A 157 -7.73 1.91 15.46
CA MET A 157 -6.74 1.75 16.53
C MET A 157 -7.04 0.54 17.42
N VAL A 158 -8.32 0.28 17.72
CA VAL A 158 -8.73 -0.87 18.54
C VAL A 158 -8.48 -2.18 17.80
N ALA A 159 -8.84 -2.27 16.52
CA ALA A 159 -8.58 -3.44 15.69
C ALA A 159 -7.07 -3.71 15.55
N ALA A 160 -6.27 -2.67 15.32
CA ALA A 160 -4.82 -2.80 15.26
C ALA A 160 -4.22 -3.22 16.61
N SER A 161 -4.78 -2.72 17.72
CA SER A 161 -4.38 -3.16 19.06
C SER A 161 -4.61 -4.66 19.28
N MET A 162 -5.69 -5.23 18.75
CA MET A 162 -5.96 -6.67 18.84
C MET A 162 -4.98 -7.47 17.98
N ALA A 163 -4.76 -7.03 16.73
CA ALA A 163 -3.86 -7.71 15.79
C ALA A 163 -2.40 -7.76 16.28
N LEU A 164 -1.93 -6.67 16.90
CA LEU A 164 -0.52 -6.50 17.30
C LEU A 164 -0.24 -6.90 18.75
N ARG A 165 -1.26 -7.23 19.56
CA ARG A 165 -1.11 -7.42 21.02
C ARG A 165 -0.08 -8.48 21.42
N GLU A 166 -0.02 -9.59 20.68
CA GLU A 166 0.93 -10.68 20.95
C GLU A 166 2.38 -10.29 20.61
N ASP A 167 2.56 -9.46 19.59
CA ASP A 167 3.86 -9.08 19.04
C ASP A 167 4.44 -7.83 19.74
N ASP A 168 3.60 -6.84 20.06
CA ASP A 168 3.96 -5.60 20.77
C ASP A 168 2.81 -5.14 21.70
N PRO A 169 2.75 -5.68 22.93
CA PRO A 169 1.67 -5.34 23.88
C PRO A 169 1.73 -3.87 24.33
N THR A 170 2.91 -3.24 24.36
CA THR A 170 3.05 -1.84 24.80
C THR A 170 2.46 -0.89 23.76
N TYR A 171 2.76 -1.13 22.48
CA TYR A 171 2.15 -0.38 21.40
C TYR A 171 0.64 -0.65 21.33
N ALA A 172 0.21 -1.91 21.48
CA ALA A 172 -1.21 -2.26 21.52
C ALA A 172 -1.96 -1.51 22.65
N ASP A 173 -1.38 -1.37 23.85
CA ASP A 173 -1.99 -0.60 24.94
C ASP A 173 -2.07 0.90 24.62
N THR A 174 -1.07 1.43 23.91
CA THR A 174 -1.10 2.82 23.42
C THR A 174 -2.25 3.02 22.43
N LEU A 175 -2.39 2.13 21.44
CA LEU A 175 -3.48 2.20 20.46
C LEU A 175 -4.86 2.07 21.12
N LEU A 176 -5.02 1.11 22.05
CA LEU A 176 -6.27 0.91 22.77
C LEU A 176 -6.65 2.15 23.60
N LYS A 177 -5.68 2.81 24.23
CA LYS A 177 -5.91 4.06 24.96
C LYS A 177 -6.46 5.14 24.03
N HIS A 178 -5.79 5.42 22.91
CA HIS A 178 -6.25 6.45 21.97
C HIS A 178 -7.60 6.06 21.34
N GLY A 179 -7.85 4.78 21.07
CA GLY A 179 -9.14 4.29 20.61
C GLY A 179 -10.28 4.61 21.57
N ARG A 180 -10.09 4.38 22.88
CA ARG A 180 -11.08 4.74 23.91
C ARG A 180 -11.36 6.24 23.97
N GLU A 181 -10.31 7.06 23.88
CA GLU A 181 -10.44 8.52 23.91
C GLU A 181 -11.16 9.05 22.67
N LEU A 182 -10.86 8.52 21.48
CA LEU A 182 -11.54 8.88 20.23
C LEU A 182 -13.01 8.43 20.23
N TYR A 183 -13.32 7.27 20.80
CA TYR A 183 -14.71 6.85 20.97
C TYR A 183 -15.48 7.74 21.97
N ASP A 184 -14.86 8.13 23.09
CA ASP A 184 -15.42 9.13 24.03
C ASP A 184 -15.71 10.45 23.31
N PHE A 185 -14.78 10.90 22.45
CA PHE A 185 -14.97 12.09 21.63
C PHE A 185 -16.18 11.95 20.69
N ALA A 186 -16.24 10.87 19.91
CA ALA A 186 -17.31 10.61 18.95
C ALA A 186 -18.70 10.57 19.60
N GLU A 187 -18.81 9.94 20.78
CA GLU A 187 -20.10 9.73 21.45
C GLU A 187 -20.61 10.99 22.14
N LYS A 188 -19.68 11.77 22.73
CA LYS A 188 -19.98 12.98 23.52
C LYS A 188 -20.32 14.19 22.66
N TYR A 189 -19.65 14.34 21.51
CA TYR A 189 -19.84 15.47 20.61
C TYR A 189 -20.30 14.94 19.25
N ARG A 190 -21.62 14.87 19.06
CA ARG A 190 -22.22 14.22 17.90
C ARG A 190 -22.38 15.13 16.68
N GLY A 191 -22.02 14.61 15.51
CA GLY A 191 -22.20 15.26 14.21
C GLY A 191 -21.41 14.53 13.13
N THR A 192 -21.75 14.70 11.86
CA THR A 192 -20.96 14.12 10.76
C THR A 192 -19.74 14.99 10.46
N TYR A 193 -18.60 14.36 10.17
CA TYR A 193 -17.33 15.07 10.04
C TYR A 193 -17.29 16.02 8.83
N ASP A 194 -18.05 15.72 7.79
CA ASP A 194 -18.09 16.48 6.54
C ASP A 194 -18.68 17.88 6.78
N LEU A 195 -19.54 18.07 7.78
CA LEU A 195 -20.01 19.39 8.20
C LEU A 195 -18.91 20.24 8.85
N SER A 196 -17.90 19.60 9.43
CA SER A 196 -16.76 20.24 10.10
C SER A 196 -15.54 20.39 9.18
N ILE A 197 -15.39 19.49 8.21
CA ILE A 197 -14.37 19.50 7.17
C ILE A 197 -15.10 19.58 5.82
N ASP A 198 -15.54 20.78 5.46
CA ASP A 198 -16.41 21.01 4.29
C ASP A 198 -15.79 20.53 2.97
N ASP A 199 -14.45 20.59 2.85
CA ASP A 199 -13.73 20.11 1.66
C ASP A 199 -13.97 18.61 1.38
N ALA A 200 -14.17 17.79 2.42
CA ALA A 200 -14.41 16.36 2.26
C ALA A 200 -15.76 16.03 1.60
N LYS A 201 -16.74 16.95 1.63
CA LYS A 201 -18.09 16.73 1.08
C LYS A 201 -18.14 16.42 -0.41
N GLY A 202 -17.13 16.85 -1.16
CA GLY A 202 -17.02 16.58 -2.60
C GLY A 202 -16.47 15.19 -2.92
N TYR A 203 -15.91 14.48 -1.93
CA TYR A 203 -15.12 13.27 -2.12
C TYR A 203 -15.65 12.12 -1.28
N TYR A 204 -15.65 12.29 0.05
CA TYR A 204 -15.99 11.25 1.03
C TYR A 204 -17.10 11.71 1.99
N ARG A 205 -18.16 12.32 1.47
CA ARG A 205 -19.32 12.73 2.29
C ARG A 205 -19.84 11.57 3.13
N SER A 206 -20.17 11.82 4.40
CA SER A 206 -20.95 10.87 5.20
C SER A 206 -22.38 10.77 4.65
N TYR A 207 -22.73 9.64 4.02
CA TYR A 207 -24.08 9.38 3.50
C TYR A 207 -24.92 8.55 4.46
N SER A 208 -24.29 7.62 5.18
CA SER A 208 -24.91 6.73 6.17
C SER A 208 -25.19 7.41 7.53
N GLY A 209 -24.57 8.56 7.79
CA GLY A 209 -24.57 9.23 9.08
C GLY A 209 -23.37 8.80 9.94
N PHE A 210 -23.60 8.62 11.24
CA PHE A 210 -22.55 8.21 12.19
C PHE A 210 -22.99 7.11 13.17
N ASN A 211 -24.26 6.71 13.15
CA ASN A 211 -24.78 5.73 14.10
C ASN A 211 -24.10 4.37 13.89
N ASP A 212 -23.78 4.04 12.66
CA ASP A 212 -23.08 2.82 12.32
C ASP A 212 -21.61 2.83 12.73
N GLU A 213 -20.86 3.93 12.60
CA GLU A 213 -19.54 4.03 13.23
C GLU A 213 -19.62 4.01 14.77
N LEU A 214 -20.63 4.62 15.38
CA LEU A 214 -20.82 4.54 16.85
C LEU A 214 -21.07 3.11 17.33
N VAL A 215 -21.88 2.33 16.60
CA VAL A 215 -22.08 0.90 16.90
C VAL A 215 -20.80 0.12 16.62
N TRP A 216 -20.18 0.34 15.46
CA TRP A 216 -18.97 -0.35 15.04
C TRP A 216 -17.80 -0.15 16.00
N GLY A 217 -17.53 1.10 16.39
CA GLY A 217 -16.50 1.45 17.36
C GLY A 217 -16.77 0.87 18.75
N ALA A 218 -18.02 0.86 19.22
CA ALA A 218 -18.37 0.20 20.48
C ALA A 218 -18.26 -1.32 20.39
N ALA A 219 -18.69 -1.93 19.29
CA ALA A 219 -18.56 -3.36 19.07
C ALA A 219 -17.08 -3.79 19.07
N MET A 220 -16.20 -3.01 18.44
CA MET A 220 -14.75 -3.22 18.46
C MET A 220 -14.17 -3.09 19.87
N LEU A 221 -14.54 -2.03 20.61
CA LEU A 221 -14.09 -1.86 21.99
C LEU A 221 -14.59 -2.98 22.91
N TYR A 222 -15.84 -3.42 22.74
CA TYR A 222 -16.37 -4.56 23.48
C TYR A 222 -15.59 -5.84 23.14
N ALA A 223 -15.36 -6.11 21.85
CA ALA A 223 -14.58 -7.28 21.42
C ALA A 223 -13.14 -7.28 21.96
N ALA A 224 -12.51 -6.11 22.06
CA ALA A 224 -11.14 -5.98 22.55
C ALA A 224 -11.01 -6.03 24.08
N THR A 225 -12.07 -5.68 24.83
CA THR A 225 -11.97 -5.37 26.26
C THR A 225 -12.92 -6.16 27.16
N GLY A 226 -14.03 -6.66 26.62
CA GLY A 226 -15.11 -7.28 27.40
C GLY A 226 -15.88 -6.29 28.29
N GLU A 227 -15.69 -4.98 28.14
CA GLU A 227 -16.35 -4.00 28.99
C GLU A 227 -17.81 -3.77 28.56
N GLU A 228 -18.74 -4.21 29.41
CA GLU A 228 -20.19 -4.16 29.18
C GLU A 228 -20.75 -2.77 28.82
N GLN A 229 -20.08 -1.69 29.23
CA GLN A 229 -20.48 -0.34 28.86
C GLN A 229 -20.51 -0.11 27.35
N TYR A 230 -19.64 -0.78 26.58
CA TYR A 230 -19.63 -0.65 25.12
C TYR A 230 -20.74 -1.48 24.48
N LYS A 231 -21.00 -2.69 24.98
CA LYS A 231 -22.16 -3.48 24.54
C LYS A 231 -23.47 -2.75 24.80
N ALA A 232 -23.61 -2.12 25.97
CA ALA A 232 -24.80 -1.30 26.28
C ALA A 232 -24.99 -0.13 25.30
N LYS A 233 -23.90 0.45 24.77
CA LYS A 233 -23.96 1.49 23.72
C LYS A 233 -24.40 0.92 22.37
N VAL A 234 -23.94 -0.29 22.01
CA VAL A 234 -24.45 -1.02 20.83
C VAL A 234 -25.94 -1.27 20.97
N ASP A 235 -26.37 -1.89 22.08
CA ASP A 235 -27.76 -2.26 22.33
C ASP A 235 -28.69 -1.04 22.29
N LYS A 236 -28.24 0.11 22.80
CA LYS A 236 -29.02 1.35 22.76
C LYS A 236 -29.40 1.75 21.33
N ILE A 237 -28.47 1.67 20.37
CA ILE A 237 -28.74 2.01 18.96
C ILE A 237 -29.49 0.86 18.29
N TRP A 238 -29.05 -0.38 18.52
CA TRP A 238 -29.63 -1.59 17.94
C TRP A 238 -31.13 -1.73 18.24
N ASP A 239 -31.52 -1.48 19.49
CA ASP A 239 -32.89 -1.68 19.98
C ASP A 239 -33.76 -0.41 19.85
N THR A 240 -33.24 0.65 19.22
CA THR A 240 -34.03 1.88 18.98
C THR A 240 -35.19 1.59 18.01
N PRO A 241 -36.44 1.96 18.35
CA PRO A 241 -37.59 1.74 17.49
C PRO A 241 -37.64 2.78 16.36
N TYR A 242 -36.87 2.53 15.30
CA TYR A 242 -36.87 3.36 14.09
C TYR A 242 -38.16 3.21 13.28
N GLY A 243 -38.59 4.30 12.63
CA GLY A 243 -39.59 4.21 11.57
C GLY A 243 -39.05 3.49 10.33
N ASP A 244 -39.92 2.94 9.49
CA ASP A 244 -39.49 2.16 8.31
C ASP A 244 -38.68 2.97 7.29
N LEU A 245 -38.92 4.29 7.22
CA LEU A 245 -38.24 5.23 6.33
C LEU A 245 -37.31 6.19 7.09
N ASP A 246 -36.97 5.86 8.33
CA ASP A 246 -36.05 6.68 9.12
C ASP A 246 -34.63 6.60 8.51
N PRO A 247 -34.04 7.73 8.09
CA PRO A 247 -32.70 7.73 7.51
C PRO A 247 -31.62 7.25 8.51
N ASP A 248 -31.87 7.39 9.82
CA ASP A 248 -30.95 6.97 10.87
C ASP A 248 -31.12 5.49 11.28
N LYS A 249 -32.00 4.77 10.58
CA LYS A 249 -32.31 3.36 10.86
C LYS A 249 -31.05 2.51 10.74
N PHE A 250 -30.69 1.89 11.87
CA PHE A 250 -29.48 1.06 11.95
C PHE A 250 -29.67 -0.34 11.35
N LEU A 251 -30.81 -0.99 11.61
CA LEU A 251 -31.09 -2.37 11.15
C LEU A 251 -31.64 -2.44 9.72
N GLY A 252 -31.50 -3.60 9.07
CA GLY A 252 -32.09 -3.81 7.75
C GLY A 252 -31.17 -3.43 6.58
N SER A 253 -29.89 -3.15 6.83
CA SER A 253 -28.90 -2.85 5.78
C SER A 253 -28.93 -3.87 4.64
N THR A 254 -28.88 -3.34 3.40
CA THR A 254 -28.90 -4.09 2.15
C THR A 254 -27.59 -4.02 1.38
N GLY A 255 -26.68 -3.12 1.77
CA GLY A 255 -25.36 -2.94 1.14
C GLY A 255 -24.25 -3.58 1.97
N PRO A 256 -23.11 -3.93 1.35
CA PRO A 256 -21.98 -4.49 2.08
C PRO A 256 -21.30 -3.43 2.96
N ILE A 257 -20.35 -3.84 3.79
CA ILE A 257 -19.41 -2.92 4.47
C ILE A 257 -18.79 -1.95 3.45
N SER A 258 -18.61 -0.69 3.80
CA SER A 258 -17.86 0.28 3.00
C SER A 258 -17.15 1.29 3.89
N TRP A 259 -16.40 2.22 3.27
CA TRP A 259 -15.82 3.34 3.99
C TRP A 259 -16.88 4.23 4.65
N ASP A 260 -18.12 4.19 4.18
CA ASP A 260 -19.25 4.99 4.68
C ASP A 260 -20.21 4.18 5.56
N ASP A 261 -20.50 2.90 5.25
CA ASP A 261 -21.49 2.10 6.00
C ASP A 261 -20.85 0.90 6.72
N LYS A 262 -20.96 0.85 8.06
CA LYS A 262 -20.41 -0.23 8.91
C LYS A 262 -21.45 -1.20 9.46
N LYS A 263 -22.75 -1.04 9.14
CA LYS A 263 -23.85 -1.84 9.72
C LYS A 263 -23.59 -3.34 9.55
N ALA A 264 -23.29 -3.73 8.31
CA ALA A 264 -23.02 -5.11 7.92
C ALA A 264 -21.92 -5.78 8.77
N ALA A 265 -20.81 -5.07 8.99
CA ALA A 265 -19.69 -5.56 9.78
C ALA A 265 -19.98 -5.58 11.28
N ALA A 266 -20.71 -4.58 11.79
CA ALA A 266 -21.17 -4.53 13.17
C ALA A 266 -22.08 -5.72 13.51
N TYR A 267 -22.97 -6.13 12.60
CA TYR A 267 -23.81 -7.31 12.80
C TYR A 267 -22.96 -8.56 13.01
N ALA A 268 -22.01 -8.80 12.11
CA ALA A 268 -21.13 -9.95 12.17
C ALA A 268 -20.25 -9.91 13.42
N LEU A 269 -19.66 -8.75 13.75
CA LEU A 269 -18.80 -8.61 14.92
C LEU A 269 -19.57 -8.86 16.23
N MET A 270 -20.80 -8.38 16.35
CA MET A 270 -21.61 -8.66 17.54
C MET A 270 -22.07 -10.11 17.61
N ALA A 271 -22.43 -10.71 16.47
CA ALA A 271 -22.77 -12.13 16.39
C ALA A 271 -21.62 -13.01 16.88
N ILE A 272 -20.39 -12.78 16.38
CA ILE A 272 -19.22 -13.59 16.76
C ILE A 272 -18.74 -13.32 18.19
N THR A 273 -18.92 -12.10 18.70
CA THR A 273 -18.42 -11.73 20.03
C THR A 273 -19.37 -12.17 21.14
N THR A 274 -20.68 -12.19 20.88
CA THR A 274 -21.69 -12.46 21.93
C THR A 274 -22.42 -13.79 21.77
N GLY A 275 -22.61 -14.27 20.53
CA GLY A 275 -23.51 -15.40 20.23
C GLY A 275 -25.00 -15.13 20.50
N GLU A 276 -25.42 -13.89 20.79
CA GLU A 276 -26.83 -13.60 21.06
C GLU A 276 -27.68 -13.69 19.78
N SER A 277 -28.86 -14.30 19.92
CA SER A 277 -29.74 -14.61 18.78
C SER A 277 -30.06 -13.40 17.91
N LYS A 278 -30.33 -12.22 18.49
CA LYS A 278 -30.67 -11.02 17.70
C LYS A 278 -29.55 -10.58 16.75
N TYR A 279 -28.28 -10.69 17.18
CA TYR A 279 -27.14 -10.35 16.32
C TYR A 279 -26.85 -11.45 15.31
N VAL A 280 -26.92 -12.72 15.74
CA VAL A 280 -26.71 -13.88 14.86
C VAL A 280 -27.76 -13.92 13.74
N GLU A 281 -29.03 -13.67 14.06
CA GLU A 281 -30.13 -13.63 13.10
C GLU A 281 -29.93 -12.52 12.07
N GLU A 282 -29.64 -11.28 12.49
CA GLU A 282 -29.42 -10.18 11.56
C GLU A 282 -28.16 -10.37 10.72
N SER A 283 -27.06 -10.84 11.31
CA SER A 283 -25.82 -11.15 10.57
C SER A 283 -26.04 -12.26 9.54
N THR A 284 -26.83 -13.29 9.89
CA THR A 284 -27.16 -14.39 8.97
C THR A 284 -28.08 -13.90 7.86
N ARG A 285 -29.11 -13.11 8.18
CA ARG A 285 -30.03 -12.50 7.20
C ARG A 285 -29.25 -11.65 6.19
N HIS A 286 -28.33 -10.82 6.68
CA HIS A 286 -27.50 -9.98 5.83
C HIS A 286 -26.51 -10.80 4.97
N SER A 287 -25.87 -11.81 5.54
CA SER A 287 -24.95 -12.68 4.79
C SER A 287 -25.68 -13.48 3.70
N ASP A 288 -26.88 -14.00 4.00
CA ASP A 288 -27.74 -14.66 3.02
C ASP A 288 -28.15 -13.69 1.90
N LEU A 289 -28.40 -12.41 2.22
CA LEU A 289 -28.67 -11.38 1.21
C LEU A 289 -27.47 -11.16 0.28
N MET A 290 -26.25 -11.05 0.82
CA MET A 290 -25.03 -10.86 0.02
C MET A 290 -24.79 -12.04 -0.93
N VAL A 291 -24.97 -13.27 -0.45
CA VAL A 291 -24.76 -14.51 -1.22
C VAL A 291 -25.78 -14.66 -2.35
N ASN A 292 -27.03 -14.23 -2.13
CA ASN A 292 -28.13 -14.36 -3.09
C ASN A 292 -28.39 -13.06 -3.87
N TYR A 293 -27.51 -12.06 -3.76
CA TYR A 293 -27.67 -10.79 -4.44
C TYR A 293 -27.54 -10.94 -5.97
N GLN A 294 -28.03 -9.96 -6.70
CA GLN A 294 -27.84 -9.91 -8.15
C GLN A 294 -26.34 -9.81 -8.51
N THR A 295 -25.99 -10.40 -9.64
CA THR A 295 -24.63 -10.38 -10.18
C THR A 295 -24.61 -9.92 -11.63
N THR A 296 -23.44 -9.52 -12.11
CA THR A 296 -23.17 -9.44 -13.55
C THR A 296 -23.40 -10.81 -14.22
N PRO A 297 -23.51 -10.88 -15.56
CA PRO A 297 -23.52 -12.15 -16.29
C PRO A 297 -22.33 -13.07 -15.95
N GLY A 298 -21.15 -12.50 -15.72
CA GLY A 298 -19.95 -13.20 -15.27
C GLY A 298 -19.95 -13.64 -13.81
N GLY A 299 -20.90 -13.18 -13.00
CA GLY A 299 -21.10 -13.64 -11.63
C GLY A 299 -20.44 -12.79 -10.54
N LEU A 300 -19.97 -11.59 -10.87
CA LEU A 300 -19.50 -10.58 -9.92
C LEU A 300 -20.70 -9.95 -9.19
N TRP A 301 -20.63 -9.85 -7.87
CA TRP A 301 -21.61 -9.11 -7.08
C TRP A 301 -21.67 -7.67 -7.57
N TYR A 302 -22.88 -7.19 -7.91
CA TYR A 302 -23.03 -5.88 -8.55
C TYR A 302 -24.31 -5.18 -8.14
N ASP A 303 -24.17 -4.07 -7.44
CA ASP A 303 -25.27 -3.16 -7.12
C ASP A 303 -25.24 -1.96 -8.08
N THR A 304 -26.37 -1.62 -8.69
CA THR A 304 -26.40 -0.55 -9.71
C THR A 304 -26.15 0.85 -9.15
N ASN A 305 -26.38 1.06 -7.84
CA ASN A 305 -26.16 2.34 -7.19
C ASN A 305 -24.73 2.46 -6.63
N LEU A 306 -24.16 1.34 -6.18
CA LEU A 306 -22.82 1.30 -5.60
C LEU A 306 -21.74 0.99 -6.64
N SER A 307 -21.91 -0.08 -7.41
CA SER A 307 -20.88 -0.69 -8.27
C SER A 307 -20.64 0.01 -9.61
N MET A 308 -21.33 1.13 -9.89
CA MET A 308 -20.92 1.99 -11.03
C MET A 308 -19.51 2.57 -10.86
N TRP A 309 -19.03 2.66 -9.62
CA TRP A 309 -17.67 3.04 -9.28
C TRP A 309 -17.07 1.98 -8.37
N ALA A 310 -16.00 1.33 -8.83
CA ALA A 310 -15.30 0.29 -8.09
C ALA A 310 -16.14 -0.96 -7.77
N SER A 311 -16.66 -1.61 -8.82
CA SER A 311 -17.39 -2.87 -8.70
C SER A 311 -16.59 -3.97 -7.98
N ASN A 312 -15.29 -4.08 -8.24
CA ASN A 312 -14.42 -5.05 -7.56
C ASN A 312 -14.34 -4.81 -6.04
N ARG A 313 -14.23 -3.54 -5.61
CA ARG A 313 -14.25 -3.16 -4.19
C ARG A 313 -15.52 -3.63 -3.52
N TYR A 314 -16.68 -3.35 -4.12
CA TYR A 314 -17.95 -3.74 -3.49
C TYR A 314 -18.18 -5.26 -3.48
N ALA A 315 -17.72 -5.97 -4.50
CA ALA A 315 -17.76 -7.42 -4.50
C ALA A 315 -16.86 -8.03 -3.41
N ALA A 316 -15.65 -7.49 -3.23
CA ALA A 316 -14.77 -7.87 -2.13
C ALA A 316 -15.39 -7.53 -0.77
N ASN A 317 -16.03 -6.37 -0.62
CA ASN A 317 -16.68 -5.97 0.63
C ASN A 317 -17.88 -6.87 0.99
N ALA A 318 -18.69 -7.26 -0.01
CA ALA A 318 -19.79 -8.21 0.18
C ALA A 318 -19.28 -9.57 0.64
N ALA A 319 -18.23 -10.08 -0.01
CA ALA A 319 -17.57 -11.32 0.39
C ALA A 319 -16.94 -11.21 1.79
N PHE A 320 -16.33 -10.09 2.15
CA PHE A 320 -15.69 -9.89 3.45
C PHE A 320 -16.69 -9.95 4.60
N THR A 321 -17.85 -9.31 4.43
CA THR A 321 -18.93 -9.37 5.43
C THR A 321 -19.37 -10.82 5.68
N VAL A 322 -19.53 -11.60 4.61
CA VAL A 322 -19.88 -13.03 4.69
C VAL A 322 -18.76 -13.82 5.36
N ALA A 323 -17.49 -13.49 5.07
CA ALA A 323 -16.32 -14.15 5.66
C ALA A 323 -16.22 -13.92 7.17
N MET A 324 -16.60 -12.73 7.67
CA MET A 324 -16.61 -12.44 9.10
C MET A 324 -17.48 -13.45 9.87
N LEU A 325 -18.69 -13.72 9.38
CA LEU A 325 -19.59 -14.69 10.00
C LEU A 325 -19.13 -16.14 9.79
N ALA A 326 -18.68 -16.47 8.57
CA ALA A 326 -18.23 -17.82 8.22
C ALA A 326 -17.04 -18.29 9.07
N THR A 327 -16.22 -17.37 9.57
CA THR A 327 -15.00 -17.64 10.36
C THR A 327 -15.29 -18.44 11.64
N THR A 328 -16.47 -18.28 12.25
CA THR A 328 -16.81 -18.97 13.51
C THR A 328 -17.82 -20.10 13.33
N MET A 329 -18.26 -20.37 12.10
CA MET A 329 -19.18 -21.46 11.79
C MET A 329 -18.42 -22.80 11.71
N ASP A 330 -19.12 -23.90 12.00
CA ASP A 330 -18.59 -25.26 11.86
C ASP A 330 -18.21 -25.55 10.39
N GLU A 331 -17.02 -26.11 10.15
CA GLU A 331 -16.50 -26.42 8.81
C GLU A 331 -17.42 -27.34 7.99
N ASN A 332 -18.20 -28.20 8.66
CA ASN A 332 -19.09 -29.14 8.04
C ASN A 332 -20.47 -28.56 7.75
N ASP A 333 -20.80 -27.40 8.31
CA ASP A 333 -22.05 -26.68 8.10
C ASP A 333 -22.25 -26.37 6.60
N SER A 334 -23.44 -26.71 6.08
CA SER A 334 -23.75 -26.55 4.66
C SER A 334 -23.87 -25.09 4.23
N LYS A 335 -24.33 -24.21 5.12
CA LYS A 335 -24.40 -22.76 4.90
C LYS A 335 -23.01 -22.15 4.93
N ARG A 336 -22.13 -22.57 5.85
CA ARG A 336 -20.71 -22.15 5.81
C ARG A 336 -20.07 -22.53 4.47
N LYS A 337 -20.27 -23.75 4.00
CA LYS A 337 -19.75 -24.19 2.68
C LYS A 337 -20.28 -23.33 1.53
N GLN A 338 -21.55 -22.91 1.58
CA GLN A 338 -22.13 -21.97 0.61
C GLN A 338 -21.45 -20.59 0.70
N TYR A 339 -21.21 -20.09 1.90
CA TYR A 339 -20.55 -18.81 2.15
C TYR A 339 -19.11 -18.82 1.61
N VAL A 340 -18.31 -19.83 1.94
CA VAL A 340 -16.94 -19.99 1.42
C VAL A 340 -16.93 -20.07 -0.10
N LYS A 341 -17.88 -20.80 -0.70
CA LYS A 341 -18.02 -20.88 -2.16
C LYS A 341 -18.33 -19.50 -2.79
N PHE A 342 -19.20 -18.71 -2.18
CA PHE A 342 -19.48 -17.34 -2.63
C PHE A 342 -18.24 -16.46 -2.54
N ILE A 343 -17.55 -16.46 -1.38
CA ILE A 343 -16.33 -15.68 -1.15
C ILE A 343 -15.28 -16.01 -2.21
N LYS A 344 -14.99 -17.31 -2.39
CA LYS A 344 -14.03 -17.78 -3.38
C LYS A 344 -14.41 -17.34 -4.79
N LYS A 345 -15.69 -17.43 -5.17
CA LYS A 345 -16.17 -17.00 -6.48
C LYS A 345 -15.90 -15.51 -6.74
N GLN A 346 -16.12 -14.64 -5.74
CA GLN A 346 -15.87 -13.20 -5.92
C GLN A 346 -14.38 -12.91 -6.08
N ILE A 347 -13.52 -13.56 -5.28
CA ILE A 347 -12.07 -13.37 -5.38
C ILE A 347 -11.53 -13.97 -6.67
N ASP A 348 -11.91 -15.19 -7.05
CA ASP A 348 -11.50 -15.80 -8.32
C ASP A 348 -11.92 -14.94 -9.52
N TYR A 349 -13.10 -14.32 -9.48
CA TYR A 349 -13.54 -13.38 -10.52
C TYR A 349 -12.57 -12.20 -10.62
N ILE A 350 -12.19 -11.59 -9.48
CA ILE A 350 -11.22 -10.48 -9.43
C ILE A 350 -9.87 -10.92 -10.02
N LEU A 351 -9.45 -12.17 -9.75
CA LEU A 351 -8.18 -12.76 -10.18
C LEU A 351 -8.22 -13.42 -11.57
N GLY A 352 -9.16 -13.03 -12.43
CA GLY A 352 -9.19 -13.44 -13.84
C GLY A 352 -10.21 -14.52 -14.23
N ASP A 353 -10.93 -15.15 -13.30
CA ASP A 353 -12.06 -16.03 -13.64
C ASP A 353 -13.33 -15.23 -13.98
N ASN A 354 -13.20 -14.38 -14.99
CA ASN A 354 -14.25 -13.50 -15.47
C ASN A 354 -14.37 -13.57 -17.01
N PRO A 355 -15.43 -13.00 -17.60
CA PRO A 355 -15.62 -13.01 -19.05
C PRO A 355 -14.54 -12.24 -19.83
N ALA A 356 -13.95 -11.20 -19.23
CA ALA A 356 -12.90 -10.40 -19.85
C ALA A 356 -11.51 -11.09 -19.83
N LYS A 357 -11.34 -12.12 -19.00
CA LYS A 357 -10.05 -12.81 -18.75
C LYS A 357 -8.95 -11.83 -18.32
N VAL A 358 -9.33 -10.88 -17.48
CA VAL A 358 -8.45 -9.86 -16.90
C VAL A 358 -8.28 -10.14 -15.41
N ASP A 359 -7.05 -10.28 -14.95
CA ASP A 359 -6.75 -10.18 -13.52
C ASP A 359 -6.74 -8.70 -13.12
N TYR A 360 -7.71 -8.25 -12.33
CA TYR A 360 -7.85 -6.83 -12.02
C TYR A 360 -6.83 -6.28 -11.00
N VAL A 361 -5.89 -7.11 -10.54
CA VAL A 361 -4.80 -6.72 -9.65
C VAL A 361 -3.57 -6.33 -10.47
N VAL A 362 -3.15 -5.07 -10.39
CA VAL A 362 -2.04 -4.55 -11.21
C VAL A 362 -0.75 -5.35 -10.97
N GLY A 363 -0.13 -5.80 -12.07
CA GLY A 363 1.13 -6.52 -12.04
C GLY A 363 1.07 -7.97 -11.54
N ALA A 364 -0.14 -8.54 -11.39
CA ALA A 364 -0.33 -9.94 -10.97
C ALA A 364 -0.27 -10.94 -12.16
N ASP A 365 -0.70 -10.51 -13.34
CA ASP A 365 -0.74 -11.31 -14.57
C ASP A 365 -0.47 -10.43 -15.82
N PRO A 366 -0.04 -10.97 -16.98
CA PRO A 366 0.10 -10.18 -18.21
C PRO A 366 -1.20 -9.49 -18.68
N SER A 367 -2.36 -10.03 -18.28
CA SER A 367 -3.69 -9.44 -18.55
C SER A 367 -4.05 -8.28 -17.63
N SER A 368 -3.27 -8.05 -16.56
CA SER A 368 -3.59 -7.05 -15.56
C SER A 368 -3.60 -5.62 -16.08
N PRO A 369 -4.36 -4.71 -15.44
CA PRO A 369 -4.41 -3.31 -15.81
C PRO A 369 -3.01 -2.66 -15.84
N LYS A 370 -2.77 -1.84 -16.86
CA LYS A 370 -1.50 -1.14 -17.10
C LYS A 370 -1.64 0.38 -17.00
N ALA A 371 -2.86 0.90 -17.04
CA ALA A 371 -3.15 2.33 -17.09
C ALA A 371 -4.08 2.77 -15.93
N VAL A 372 -3.83 2.32 -14.70
CA VAL A 372 -4.62 2.76 -13.54
C VAL A 372 -4.50 4.28 -13.29
N HIS A 373 -5.57 4.89 -12.78
CA HIS A 373 -5.69 6.32 -12.48
C HIS A 373 -4.88 6.69 -11.23
N HIS A 374 -3.56 6.78 -11.38
CA HIS A 374 -2.64 7.04 -10.27
C HIS A 374 -1.53 8.01 -10.67
N ARG A 375 -1.49 9.20 -10.05
CA ARG A 375 -0.56 10.28 -10.40
C ARG A 375 0.90 9.84 -10.31
N GLY A 376 1.31 9.26 -9.17
CA GLY A 376 2.69 8.83 -8.94
C GLY A 376 3.18 7.74 -9.90
N ALA A 377 2.28 6.87 -10.36
CA ALA A 377 2.63 5.74 -11.23
C ALA A 377 2.57 6.12 -12.71
N SER A 378 1.76 7.13 -13.05
CA SER A 378 1.47 7.52 -14.43
C SER A 378 2.69 7.91 -15.23
N GLY A 379 3.53 8.77 -14.66
CA GLY A 379 4.57 9.45 -15.37
C GLY A 379 4.08 10.46 -16.43
N SER A 380 2.87 11.00 -16.29
CA SER A 380 2.30 12.02 -17.19
C SER A 380 1.97 13.33 -16.44
N LYS A 381 1.58 14.40 -17.15
CA LYS A 381 0.96 15.62 -16.55
C LYS A 381 -0.57 15.64 -16.61
N GLY A 382 -1.20 14.51 -16.89
CA GLY A 382 -2.66 14.42 -16.96
C GLY A 382 -3.18 13.02 -17.16
N ALA A 383 -4.41 12.78 -16.71
CA ALA A 383 -5.10 11.50 -16.87
C ALA A 383 -5.36 11.12 -18.34
N ASP A 384 -5.44 12.13 -19.22
CA ASP A 384 -5.65 12.00 -20.67
C ASP A 384 -4.36 12.17 -21.49
N LYS A 385 -3.22 12.33 -20.82
CA LYS A 385 -1.91 12.54 -21.45
C LYS A 385 -1.10 11.25 -21.44
N GLY A 386 -0.26 11.15 -22.46
CA GLY A 386 0.73 10.08 -22.55
C GLY A 386 1.73 10.14 -21.38
N PRO A 387 2.39 9.01 -21.09
CA PRO A 387 2.22 7.72 -21.75
C PRO A 387 0.88 7.03 -21.41
N ASP A 388 0.35 6.25 -22.37
CA ASP A 388 -0.93 5.56 -22.24
C ASP A 388 -0.91 4.55 -21.07
N GLU A 389 0.17 3.77 -20.98
CA GLU A 389 0.45 2.90 -19.83
C GLU A 389 1.21 3.66 -18.74
N ASN A 390 1.07 3.23 -17.49
CA ASN A 390 1.87 3.73 -16.38
C ASN A 390 3.36 3.46 -16.63
N VAL A 391 4.19 4.46 -16.37
CA VAL A 391 5.66 4.30 -16.37
C VAL A 391 6.08 3.32 -15.27
N PHE A 392 5.42 3.38 -14.11
CA PHE A 392 5.66 2.48 -12.99
C PHE A 392 4.51 1.52 -12.80
N ILE A 393 4.82 0.24 -12.63
CA ILE A 393 3.82 -0.76 -12.27
C ILE A 393 3.43 -0.52 -10.81
N LEU A 394 2.16 -0.20 -10.57
CA LEU A 394 1.60 -0.02 -9.23
C LEU A 394 1.18 -1.38 -8.67
N TYR A 395 2.17 -2.22 -8.38
CA TYR A 395 1.96 -3.61 -7.95
C TYR A 395 0.90 -3.75 -6.87
N GLY A 396 -0.06 -4.65 -7.10
CA GLY A 396 -1.10 -5.02 -6.15
C GLY A 396 -2.30 -4.10 -6.07
N ALA A 397 -2.30 -2.96 -6.76
CA ALA A 397 -3.47 -2.10 -6.78
C ALA A 397 -4.67 -2.82 -7.40
N LEU A 398 -5.78 -2.87 -6.69
CA LEU A 398 -7.04 -3.40 -7.21
C LEU A 398 -7.73 -2.31 -8.02
N ALA A 399 -7.80 -2.48 -9.34
CA ALA A 399 -8.54 -1.56 -10.19
C ALA A 399 -10.06 -1.62 -9.88
N GLY A 400 -10.75 -0.50 -10.08
CA GLY A 400 -12.19 -0.37 -9.84
C GLY A 400 -13.03 -1.53 -10.41
N GLY A 401 -12.72 -1.99 -11.62
CA GLY A 401 -13.30 -3.21 -12.18
C GLY A 401 -14.29 -2.99 -13.32
N PRO A 402 -15.00 -4.04 -13.73
CA PRO A 402 -15.87 -3.99 -14.91
C PRO A 402 -17.20 -3.30 -14.63
N GLY A 403 -17.88 -2.87 -15.69
CA GLY A 403 -19.27 -2.44 -15.63
C GLY A 403 -20.26 -3.62 -15.46
N GLN A 404 -21.56 -3.30 -15.37
CA GLN A 404 -22.65 -4.26 -15.11
C GLN A 404 -22.71 -5.46 -16.08
N LYS A 405 -22.14 -5.32 -17.28
CA LYS A 405 -22.12 -6.37 -18.34
C LYS A 405 -20.74 -7.01 -18.50
N ASP A 406 -19.91 -6.96 -17.46
CA ASP A 406 -18.55 -7.49 -17.44
C ASP A 406 -17.58 -6.81 -18.43
N ASN A 407 -17.98 -5.68 -19.03
CA ASN A 407 -17.12 -4.92 -19.92
C ASN A 407 -16.10 -4.11 -19.13
N TYR A 408 -14.83 -4.20 -19.53
CA TYR A 408 -13.72 -3.49 -18.92
C TYR A 408 -12.88 -2.81 -19.98
N LYS A 409 -12.42 -1.60 -19.68
CA LYS A 409 -11.52 -0.82 -20.53
C LYS A 409 -10.40 -0.24 -19.66
N ASP A 410 -9.19 -0.74 -19.86
CA ASP A 410 -7.97 -0.24 -19.22
C ASP A 410 -7.59 1.11 -19.84
N ALA A 411 -7.88 2.19 -19.11
CA ALA A 411 -7.60 3.56 -19.53
C ALA A 411 -7.55 4.47 -18.30
N ARG A 412 -6.46 5.23 -18.18
CA ARG A 412 -6.18 6.14 -17.06
C ARG A 412 -7.29 7.16 -16.81
N ASN A 413 -7.91 7.69 -17.85
CA ASN A 413 -9.01 8.65 -17.72
C ASN A 413 -10.37 8.00 -17.45
N ASN A 414 -10.47 6.68 -17.45
CA ASN A 414 -11.68 5.95 -17.07
C ASN A 414 -11.60 5.59 -15.58
N TYR A 415 -11.71 6.60 -14.73
CA TYR A 415 -11.63 6.45 -13.27
C TYR A 415 -12.68 5.45 -12.74
N GLU A 416 -13.84 5.28 -13.38
CA GLU A 416 -14.89 4.36 -12.92
C GLU A 416 -14.38 2.91 -12.84
N MET A 417 -13.54 2.53 -13.81
CA MET A 417 -12.99 1.19 -13.95
C MET A 417 -11.53 1.08 -13.48
N ASN A 418 -10.77 2.19 -13.49
CA ASN A 418 -9.32 2.20 -13.28
C ASN A 418 -8.83 3.04 -12.11
N GLU A 419 -9.74 3.64 -11.34
CA GLU A 419 -9.37 4.20 -10.05
C GLU A 419 -8.85 3.10 -9.12
N VAL A 420 -7.93 3.51 -8.25
CA VAL A 420 -7.31 2.69 -7.21
C VAL A 420 -7.33 3.51 -5.93
N ALA A 421 -7.65 2.85 -4.81
CA ALA A 421 -7.73 3.51 -3.52
C ALA A 421 -7.47 2.50 -2.39
N LEU A 422 -7.15 3.01 -1.21
CA LEU A 422 -6.86 2.20 -0.03
C LEU A 422 -8.03 1.28 0.34
N ASP A 423 -9.27 1.77 0.24
CA ASP A 423 -10.47 1.02 0.59
C ASP A 423 -10.82 -0.08 -0.44
N TYR A 424 -10.29 0.01 -1.67
CA TYR A 424 -10.51 -1.02 -2.69
C TYR A 424 -9.76 -2.30 -2.31
N ASN A 425 -8.51 -2.14 -1.87
CA ASN A 425 -7.65 -3.24 -1.49
C ASN A 425 -7.98 -3.86 -0.13
N ALA A 426 -8.64 -3.14 0.78
CA ALA A 426 -8.71 -3.51 2.20
C ALA A 426 -9.43 -4.84 2.44
N ALA A 427 -10.69 -4.95 2.01
CA ALA A 427 -11.47 -6.18 2.15
C ALA A 427 -10.89 -7.32 1.31
N PHE A 428 -10.44 -7.00 0.09
CA PHE A 428 -9.78 -7.95 -0.81
C PHE A 428 -8.57 -8.62 -0.14
N GLN A 429 -7.68 -7.84 0.49
CA GLN A 429 -6.50 -8.35 1.16
C GLN A 429 -6.85 -9.34 2.29
N GLY A 430 -7.81 -8.98 3.15
CA GLY A 430 -8.26 -9.86 4.22
C GLY A 430 -8.84 -11.18 3.68
N LEU A 431 -9.60 -11.12 2.59
CA LEU A 431 -10.16 -12.32 1.96
C LEU A 431 -9.11 -13.26 1.35
N LEU A 432 -7.99 -12.72 0.85
CA LEU A 432 -6.86 -13.56 0.44
C LEU A 432 -6.30 -14.35 1.63
N ALA A 433 -6.07 -13.69 2.77
CA ALA A 433 -5.62 -14.36 3.99
C ALA A 433 -6.65 -15.38 4.51
N PHE A 434 -7.95 -15.08 4.43
CA PHE A 434 -9.02 -16.03 4.72
C PHE A 434 -8.92 -17.28 3.85
N LEU A 435 -8.85 -17.13 2.52
CA LEU A 435 -8.80 -18.26 1.59
C LEU A 435 -7.52 -19.09 1.71
N ILE A 436 -6.39 -18.47 2.09
CA ILE A 436 -5.16 -19.17 2.44
C ILE A 436 -5.38 -20.00 3.71
N THR A 437 -6.02 -19.43 4.74
CA THR A 437 -6.36 -20.12 5.98
C THR A 437 -7.28 -21.33 5.72
N GLU A 438 -8.22 -21.21 4.78
CA GLU A 438 -9.08 -22.32 4.32
C GLU A 438 -8.33 -23.39 3.50
N GLY A 439 -7.03 -23.24 3.25
CA GLY A 439 -6.23 -24.17 2.45
C GLY A 439 -6.54 -24.15 0.96
N LEU A 440 -7.11 -23.04 0.46
CA LEU A 440 -7.54 -22.91 -0.94
C LEU A 440 -6.49 -22.23 -1.84
N ASN A 441 -5.34 -21.85 -1.29
CA ASN A 441 -4.24 -21.27 -2.05
C ASN A 441 -3.60 -22.31 -2.98
N VAL A 442 -3.50 -21.97 -4.27
CA VAL A 442 -2.82 -22.78 -5.27
C VAL A 442 -1.67 -21.95 -5.84
N PRO A 443 -0.42 -22.17 -5.37
CA PRO A 443 0.74 -21.44 -5.87
C PRO A 443 0.87 -21.55 -7.39
N ASP A 444 1.18 -20.45 -8.06
CA ASP A 444 1.48 -20.48 -9.49
C ASP A 444 2.92 -20.99 -9.68
N PRO A 445 3.13 -22.17 -10.30
CA PRO A 445 4.45 -22.75 -10.44
C PRO A 445 5.35 -21.98 -11.44
N LYS A 446 4.82 -21.01 -12.20
CA LYS A 446 5.56 -20.30 -13.24
C LYS A 446 5.21 -18.82 -13.31
N GLN A 447 5.72 -18.05 -12.36
CA GLN A 447 5.76 -16.58 -12.44
C GLN A 447 6.92 -16.12 -13.37
N THR A 448 6.87 -16.49 -14.66
CA THR A 448 7.99 -16.33 -15.62
C THR A 448 7.73 -15.30 -16.72
N TRP A 449 6.85 -14.32 -16.50
CA TRP A 449 6.53 -13.30 -17.49
C TRP A 449 7.16 -11.94 -17.13
N ASP A 450 7.38 -11.09 -18.14
CA ASP A 450 8.01 -9.78 -17.98
C ASP A 450 7.12 -8.84 -17.15
N GLY A 451 7.51 -8.62 -15.90
CA GLY A 451 6.74 -7.83 -14.92
C GLY A 451 6.15 -8.66 -13.78
N ALA A 452 6.28 -10.00 -13.81
CA ALA A 452 5.79 -10.91 -12.76
C ALA A 452 6.39 -10.65 -11.37
N TRP A 453 7.56 -10.04 -11.32
CA TRP A 453 8.24 -9.58 -10.13
C TRP A 453 8.62 -8.12 -10.35
N PRO A 454 8.63 -7.26 -9.31
CA PRO A 454 9.35 -6.00 -9.44
C PRO A 454 10.75 -6.33 -9.96
N PRO A 455 11.13 -5.77 -11.11
CA PRO A 455 12.37 -6.16 -11.75
C PRO A 455 13.51 -5.87 -10.78
N ARG A 456 14.49 -6.78 -10.70
CA ARG A 456 15.81 -6.40 -10.18
C ARG A 456 16.22 -5.14 -10.92
N GLU A 457 16.78 -4.19 -10.19
CA GLU A 457 17.09 -2.89 -10.77
C GLU A 457 17.85 -3.12 -12.09
N PRO A 458 17.29 -2.64 -13.23
CA PRO A 458 17.79 -3.03 -14.53
C PRO A 458 19.24 -2.60 -14.64
N LYS A 459 20.03 -3.39 -15.35
CA LYS A 459 21.34 -2.91 -15.77
C LYS A 459 21.09 -1.61 -16.55
N PRO A 460 21.81 -0.55 -16.23
CA PRO A 460 21.56 0.75 -16.83
C PRO A 460 21.82 0.70 -18.33
N GLU A 461 20.75 0.73 -19.11
CA GLU A 461 20.81 0.85 -20.57
C GLU A 461 20.48 2.27 -21.02
N VAL A 462 21.10 3.27 -20.40
CA VAL A 462 20.99 4.66 -20.87
C VAL A 462 22.02 4.86 -21.97
N LYS A 463 21.58 5.23 -23.17
CA LYS A 463 22.45 5.57 -24.29
C LYS A 463 22.40 7.07 -24.53
N TRP A 464 23.56 7.67 -24.76
CA TRP A 464 23.70 9.06 -25.15
C TRP A 464 24.66 9.14 -26.33
N GLU A 465 24.21 9.73 -27.42
CA GLU A 465 25.04 9.93 -28.61
C GLU A 465 24.91 11.36 -29.13
N TRP A 466 26.04 12.02 -29.36
CA TRP A 466 26.06 13.34 -30.00
C TRP A 466 26.00 13.23 -31.52
N LYS A 467 25.04 13.92 -32.12
CA LYS A 467 25.04 14.19 -33.56
C LYS A 467 25.35 15.65 -33.81
N LEU A 468 26.56 15.96 -34.27
CA LEU A 468 26.91 17.33 -34.68
C LEU A 468 26.14 17.69 -35.96
N THR A 469 25.47 18.85 -35.95
CA THR A 469 24.70 19.36 -37.09
C THR A 469 25.35 20.59 -37.73
N ALA A 470 26.22 21.30 -37.00
CA ALA A 470 27.08 22.34 -37.54
C ALA A 470 28.38 22.48 -36.72
N ASP A 471 29.50 22.77 -37.38
CA ASP A 471 30.81 22.98 -36.75
C ASP A 471 31.60 24.06 -37.50
N GLU A 472 31.42 25.32 -37.10
CA GLU A 472 32.06 26.51 -37.69
C GLU A 472 33.13 27.07 -36.74
N ASP A 473 34.03 27.97 -37.16
CA ASP A 473 35.19 28.34 -36.34
C ASP A 473 34.87 28.91 -34.93
N SER A 474 33.71 29.55 -34.73
CA SER A 474 33.30 30.15 -33.44
C SER A 474 32.03 29.56 -32.82
N TYR A 475 31.39 28.61 -33.52
CA TYR A 475 30.06 28.12 -33.19
C TYR A 475 29.92 26.63 -33.54
N MET A 476 29.14 25.90 -32.75
CA MET A 476 28.70 24.56 -33.13
C MET A 476 27.26 24.32 -32.71
N ALA A 477 26.59 23.45 -33.46
CA ALA A 477 25.28 22.91 -33.14
C ALA A 477 25.37 21.39 -32.97
N GLY A 478 24.78 20.88 -31.91
CA GLY A 478 24.76 19.46 -31.60
C GLY A 478 23.35 19.01 -31.20
N GLU A 479 22.97 17.86 -31.71
CA GLU A 479 21.75 17.15 -31.37
C GLU A 479 22.08 15.89 -30.57
N PRO A 480 22.12 15.94 -29.23
CA PRO A 480 22.25 14.71 -28.48
C PRO A 480 20.97 13.90 -28.58
N GLN A 481 21.16 12.60 -28.70
CA GLN A 481 20.11 11.59 -28.69
C GLN A 481 20.26 10.79 -27.42
N ILE A 482 19.23 10.78 -26.59
CA ILE A 482 19.17 9.93 -25.41
C ILE A 482 18.14 8.83 -25.62
N SER A 483 18.41 7.62 -25.16
CA SER A 483 17.40 6.58 -25.08
C SER A 483 17.68 5.64 -23.91
N THR A 484 16.68 4.85 -23.55
CA THR A 484 16.80 3.78 -22.55
C THR A 484 16.40 2.44 -23.15
N GLY A 485 17.17 1.39 -22.89
CA GLY A 485 16.84 0.01 -23.23
C GLY A 485 16.42 -0.83 -22.02
N ASP A 486 16.31 -2.15 -22.24
CA ASP A 486 15.99 -3.18 -21.22
C ASP A 486 14.84 -2.83 -20.26
N GLY A 487 13.82 -2.13 -20.74
CA GLY A 487 12.64 -1.79 -19.95
C GLY A 487 12.85 -0.70 -18.89
N LEU A 488 14.01 -0.03 -18.86
CA LEU A 488 14.23 1.14 -18.01
C LEU A 488 13.35 2.30 -18.50
N LYS A 489 12.20 2.53 -17.86
CA LYS A 489 11.31 3.64 -18.20
C LYS A 489 11.59 4.85 -17.30
N CYS A 490 11.59 6.06 -17.88
CA CYS A 490 11.72 7.32 -17.16
C CYS A 490 10.59 8.26 -17.55
N ALA A 491 9.76 8.63 -16.58
CA ALA A 491 8.62 9.51 -16.76
C ALA A 491 9.04 10.94 -17.13
N ASN A 492 10.00 11.45 -16.36
CA ASN A 492 10.79 12.62 -16.71
C ASN A 492 12.26 12.23 -16.52
N TRP A 493 13.17 13.08 -16.98
CA TRP A 493 14.59 12.85 -16.78
C TRP A 493 15.35 14.16 -16.85
N CYS A 494 16.45 14.23 -16.12
CA CYS A 494 17.37 15.36 -16.18
C CYS A 494 18.75 14.88 -16.57
N PHE A 495 19.63 15.81 -16.91
CA PHE A 495 21.04 15.50 -17.03
C PHE A 495 21.91 16.69 -16.63
N ASP A 496 23.07 16.36 -16.09
CA ASP A 496 24.17 17.31 -15.87
C ASP A 496 25.21 17.10 -16.97
N LEU A 497 25.44 18.14 -17.77
CA LEU A 497 26.55 18.23 -18.72
C LEU A 497 27.58 19.21 -18.19
N THR A 498 28.81 18.76 -18.01
CA THR A 498 29.92 19.61 -17.60
C THR A 498 30.85 19.85 -18.77
N PHE A 499 30.93 21.11 -19.20
CA PHE A 499 31.79 21.53 -20.31
C PHE A 499 33.13 22.07 -19.81
N ASP A 500 34.10 22.19 -20.71
CA ASP A 500 35.29 23.02 -20.46
C ASP A 500 34.85 24.46 -20.20
N SER A 501 35.52 25.15 -19.28
CA SER A 501 35.30 26.56 -18.93
C SER A 501 35.24 27.52 -20.13
N ASN A 502 35.83 27.15 -21.26
CA ASN A 502 35.88 27.98 -22.46
C ASN A 502 34.71 27.74 -23.44
N VAL A 503 33.85 26.77 -23.18
CA VAL A 503 32.63 26.48 -23.97
C VAL A 503 31.42 27.01 -23.22
N SER A 504 30.52 27.71 -23.93
CA SER A 504 29.27 28.20 -23.33
C SER A 504 28.07 27.82 -24.19
N VAL A 505 27.04 27.26 -23.53
CA VAL A 505 25.75 26.99 -24.17
C VAL A 505 25.04 28.32 -24.39
N GLN A 506 24.73 28.62 -25.65
CA GLN A 506 24.05 29.85 -26.06
C GLN A 506 22.54 29.67 -26.05
N ASN A 507 22.05 28.60 -26.70
CA ASN A 507 20.64 28.24 -26.77
C ASN A 507 20.48 26.73 -26.67
N MET A 508 19.31 26.30 -26.23
CA MET A 508 18.92 24.90 -26.13
C MET A 508 17.42 24.75 -26.39
N TRP A 509 17.04 23.67 -27.08
CA TRP A 509 15.65 23.30 -27.31
C TRP A 509 15.46 21.81 -26.98
N GLY A 510 14.25 21.44 -26.53
CA GLY A 510 13.91 20.06 -26.11
C GLY A 510 13.63 19.90 -24.62
N GLY A 511 13.95 20.92 -23.80
CA GLY A 511 13.53 20.99 -22.41
C GLY A 511 14.05 22.23 -21.70
N LYS A 512 14.10 22.19 -20.36
CA LYS A 512 14.29 23.39 -19.54
C LYS A 512 15.59 23.34 -18.75
N THR A 513 16.40 24.39 -18.87
CA THR A 513 17.53 24.60 -17.96
C THR A 513 16.99 24.93 -16.58
N VAL A 514 17.34 24.12 -15.59
CA VAL A 514 16.89 24.31 -14.20
C VAL A 514 18.00 24.85 -13.30
N GLU A 515 19.27 24.65 -13.68
CA GLU A 515 20.41 25.11 -12.90
C GLU A 515 21.67 25.26 -13.79
N ILE A 516 22.46 26.30 -13.53
CA ILE A 516 23.80 26.49 -14.12
C ILE A 516 24.77 26.73 -12.97
N LYS A 517 25.77 25.87 -12.82
CA LYS A 517 26.80 25.93 -11.77
C LYS A 517 28.18 25.88 -12.41
N GLY A 518 28.82 27.04 -12.56
CA GLY A 518 30.10 27.12 -13.28
C GLY A 518 29.94 26.69 -14.73
N SER A 519 30.65 25.64 -15.15
CA SER A 519 30.55 25.04 -16.49
C SER A 519 29.61 23.82 -16.56
N THR A 520 28.89 23.51 -15.46
CA THR A 520 27.89 22.45 -15.42
C THR A 520 26.49 23.01 -15.68
N TYR A 521 25.81 22.43 -16.65
CA TYR A 521 24.44 22.75 -17.04
C TYR A 521 23.54 21.59 -16.64
N THR A 522 22.54 21.88 -15.81
CA THR A 522 21.49 20.93 -15.47
C THR A 522 20.25 21.24 -16.27
N VAL A 523 19.78 20.22 -16.96
CA VAL A 523 18.72 20.33 -17.93
C VAL A 523 17.73 19.20 -17.71
N CYS A 524 16.44 19.50 -17.73
CA CYS A 524 15.40 18.50 -17.52
C CYS A 524 14.40 18.46 -18.67
N SER A 525 14.01 17.25 -19.06
CA SER A 525 12.80 17.05 -19.85
C SER A 525 11.59 17.43 -19.00
N GLU A 526 10.54 17.90 -19.67
CA GLU A 526 9.24 17.98 -19.05
C GLU A 526 8.52 16.63 -19.22
N TYR A 527 7.63 16.26 -18.29
CA TYR A 527 6.87 15.00 -18.32
C TYR A 527 6.21 14.68 -19.68
N ASP A 528 5.78 15.69 -20.46
CA ASP A 528 5.16 15.49 -21.78
C ASP A 528 6.15 15.62 -22.96
N ASN A 529 7.41 15.99 -22.70
CA ASN A 529 8.43 16.25 -23.72
C ASN A 529 9.50 15.15 -23.74
N GLY A 530 9.07 13.95 -24.12
CA GLY A 530 9.95 12.83 -24.44
C GLY A 530 10.29 11.95 -23.26
N TYR A 531 9.34 11.14 -22.81
CA TYR A 531 9.59 10.05 -21.86
C TYR A 531 10.58 9.03 -22.45
N LEU A 532 11.35 8.39 -21.58
CA LEU A 532 12.24 7.29 -21.99
C LEU A 532 11.47 5.99 -21.81
N ASP A 533 11.26 5.26 -22.91
CA ASP A 533 10.26 4.18 -23.00
C ASP A 533 10.80 2.79 -22.66
N GLY A 534 12.10 2.68 -22.39
CA GLY A 534 12.80 1.42 -22.19
C GLY A 534 12.95 0.55 -23.44
N LYS A 535 12.57 1.04 -24.63
CA LYS A 535 12.63 0.30 -25.92
C LYS A 535 13.71 0.84 -26.87
N GLY A 536 14.53 1.78 -26.41
CA GLY A 536 15.59 2.40 -27.19
C GLY A 536 15.12 3.55 -28.07
N THR A 537 13.89 4.05 -27.91
CA THR A 537 13.38 5.19 -28.69
C THR A 537 14.19 6.46 -28.37
N PRO A 538 14.89 7.06 -29.36
CA PRO A 538 15.69 8.26 -29.13
C PRO A 538 14.83 9.49 -28.86
N GLN A 539 15.18 10.23 -27.81
CA GLN A 539 14.71 11.58 -27.56
C GLN A 539 15.77 12.56 -28.01
N HIS A 540 15.35 13.55 -28.80
CA HIS A 540 16.24 14.49 -29.48
C HIS A 540 16.23 15.85 -28.78
N TRP A 541 17.40 16.41 -28.61
CA TRP A 541 17.59 17.77 -28.10
C TRP A 541 18.42 18.57 -29.08
N ASN A 542 18.37 19.88 -28.98
CA ASN A 542 19.20 20.75 -29.80
C ASN A 542 19.99 21.69 -28.88
N PHE A 543 21.28 21.79 -29.13
CA PHE A 543 22.16 22.69 -28.41
C PHE A 543 22.96 23.53 -29.38
N ASN A 544 23.06 24.81 -29.03
CA ASN A 544 23.92 25.77 -29.70
C ASN A 544 25.01 26.21 -28.75
N PHE A 545 26.26 26.10 -29.17
CA PHE A 545 27.40 26.40 -28.34
C PHE A 545 28.27 27.48 -28.98
N LYS A 546 28.84 28.33 -28.15
CA LYS A 546 29.94 29.20 -28.52
C LYS A 546 31.25 28.53 -28.14
N LYS A 547 32.17 28.45 -29.10
CA LYS A 547 33.47 27.80 -28.96
C LYS A 547 34.58 28.81 -28.65
N PRO A 548 35.67 28.39 -27.97
CA PRO A 548 36.91 29.13 -27.99
C PRO A 548 37.54 29.09 -29.40
N ASN A 549 38.26 30.16 -29.76
CA ASN A 549 38.92 30.27 -31.07
C ASN A 549 39.79 29.03 -31.35
N GLY A 550 39.44 28.26 -32.39
CA GLY A 550 40.24 27.13 -32.88
C GLY A 550 39.83 25.74 -32.41
N GLY A 551 38.79 25.58 -31.58
CA GLY A 551 38.23 24.26 -31.24
C GLY A 551 37.40 23.68 -32.40
N LYS A 552 37.69 22.45 -32.86
CA LYS A 552 36.95 21.75 -33.93
C LYS A 552 36.51 20.36 -33.46
N GLY A 553 35.35 19.89 -33.93
CA GLY A 553 34.87 18.53 -33.73
C GLY A 553 34.29 18.20 -32.35
N VAL A 554 34.13 16.90 -32.09
CA VAL A 554 33.56 16.32 -30.86
C VAL A 554 34.44 16.50 -29.61
N ASP A 555 35.69 16.94 -29.77
CA ASP A 555 36.69 16.99 -28.69
C ASP A 555 36.35 17.96 -27.55
N ILE A 556 35.47 18.94 -27.82
CA ILE A 556 35.03 19.94 -26.83
C ILE A 556 33.68 19.58 -26.18
N LEU A 557 33.05 18.49 -26.61
CA LEU A 557 31.82 18.00 -25.98
C LEU A 557 32.18 17.21 -24.71
N PRO A 558 31.31 17.24 -23.69
CA PRO A 558 31.48 16.43 -22.49
C PRO A 558 31.58 14.97 -22.91
N LYS A 559 32.58 14.22 -22.41
CA LYS A 559 32.73 12.77 -22.66
C LYS A 559 31.73 11.93 -21.86
N THR A 560 31.24 12.50 -20.78
CA THR A 560 30.29 11.86 -19.86
C THR A 560 29.21 12.85 -19.47
N ALA A 561 28.00 12.32 -19.25
CA ALA A 561 26.88 13.03 -18.66
C ALA A 561 26.40 12.27 -17.42
N ILE A 562 25.83 12.96 -16.45
CA ILE A 562 25.04 12.30 -15.41
C ILE A 562 23.59 12.43 -15.80
N VAL A 563 22.90 11.34 -16.10
CA VAL A 563 21.47 11.30 -16.42
C VAL A 563 20.67 10.89 -15.19
N TYR A 564 19.65 11.63 -14.85
CA TYR A 564 18.75 11.37 -13.74
C TYR A 564 17.40 10.87 -14.28
N CYS A 565 17.09 9.59 -14.13
CA CYS A 565 15.80 9.03 -14.50
C CYS A 565 14.77 9.30 -13.41
N ASN A 566 13.65 9.96 -13.73
CA ASN A 566 12.64 10.44 -12.79
C ASN A 566 13.07 11.68 -11.97
N GLY A 567 13.86 12.54 -12.61
CA GLY A 567 14.18 13.88 -12.14
C GLY A 567 15.44 13.95 -11.27
N LYS A 568 16.04 15.13 -11.15
CA LYS A 568 17.34 15.30 -10.47
C LYS A 568 17.31 15.02 -8.96
N LYS A 569 16.20 15.34 -8.30
CA LYS A 569 16.09 15.28 -6.83
C LYS A 569 15.91 13.87 -6.32
N ASN A 570 15.04 13.12 -6.99
CA ASN A 570 14.52 11.83 -6.52
C ASN A 570 14.90 10.69 -7.46
N GLY A 571 15.13 11.00 -8.73
CA GLY A 571 15.48 10.03 -9.74
C GLY A 571 16.85 9.39 -9.57
N ARG A 572 16.99 8.18 -10.10
CA ARG A 572 18.29 7.48 -10.13
C ARG A 572 19.23 8.16 -11.10
N ALA A 573 20.47 8.36 -10.67
CA ALA A 573 21.51 8.94 -11.48
C ALA A 573 22.35 7.87 -12.18
N TYR A 574 22.69 8.10 -13.43
CA TYR A 574 23.47 7.21 -14.28
C TYR A 574 24.62 8.01 -14.86
N LEU A 575 25.85 7.53 -14.70
CA LEU A 575 27.00 8.08 -15.40
C LEU A 575 27.02 7.45 -16.79
N VAL A 576 26.75 8.27 -17.81
CA VAL A 576 26.57 7.86 -19.20
C VAL A 576 27.72 8.37 -20.04
N ASN A 577 28.34 7.49 -20.81
CA ASN A 577 29.31 7.89 -21.83
C ASN A 577 28.56 8.45 -23.03
N THR A 578 28.95 9.65 -23.46
CA THR A 578 28.21 10.38 -24.51
C THR A 578 28.59 9.99 -25.94
N ASP A 579 29.43 8.95 -26.07
CA ASP A 579 29.82 8.30 -27.32
C ASP A 579 29.01 7.01 -27.58
N GLY A 580 27.98 6.75 -26.77
CA GLY A 580 27.14 5.56 -26.84
C GLY A 580 27.77 4.30 -26.24
N SER A 581 28.98 4.37 -25.67
CA SER A 581 29.69 3.18 -25.15
C SER A 581 29.11 2.57 -23.87
N GLY A 582 28.09 3.20 -23.27
CA GLY A 582 27.28 2.63 -22.21
C GLY A 582 27.08 3.57 -21.01
N ALA A 583 26.35 3.06 -20.01
CA ALA A 583 26.07 3.74 -18.76
C ALA A 583 26.36 2.83 -17.57
N GLN A 584 26.55 3.46 -16.41
CA GLN A 584 26.69 2.78 -15.12
C GLN A 584 25.94 3.53 -14.02
N PRO A 585 25.55 2.87 -12.93
CA PRO A 585 24.94 3.55 -11.78
C PRO A 585 25.85 4.64 -11.24
N TYR A 586 25.27 5.75 -10.80
CA TYR A 586 26.00 6.85 -10.18
C TYR A 586 25.43 7.14 -8.79
N GLY A 587 26.19 6.76 -7.75
CA GLY A 587 25.77 6.96 -6.35
C GLY A 587 24.81 5.90 -5.80
N TRP A 588 24.63 4.77 -6.49
CA TRP A 588 23.85 3.60 -6.03
C TRP A 588 24.37 2.31 -6.69
N GLU A 589 23.93 1.15 -6.19
CA GLU A 589 24.37 -0.17 -6.66
C GLU A 589 23.30 -0.85 -7.54
N ALA A 590 23.66 -1.24 -8.76
CA ALA A 590 22.77 -1.99 -9.66
C ALA A 590 22.52 -3.42 -9.20
N GLY A 591 21.37 -3.98 -9.63
CA GLY A 591 21.00 -5.36 -9.35
C GLY A 591 20.42 -5.59 -7.95
N ALA A 592 20.28 -4.54 -7.13
CA ALA A 592 19.50 -4.61 -5.91
C ALA A 592 18.07 -5.05 -6.23
N CYS A 593 17.50 -5.92 -5.40
CA CYS A 593 16.09 -6.26 -5.48
C CYS A 593 15.33 -5.39 -4.49
N ARG A 594 14.30 -4.69 -4.95
CA ARG A 594 13.45 -3.85 -4.10
C ARG A 594 11.97 -4.08 -4.40
N PRO A 595 11.20 -4.59 -3.42
CA PRO A 595 11.70 -5.14 -2.16
C PRO A 595 12.40 -6.51 -2.35
N ALA A 596 13.46 -6.73 -1.56
CA ALA A 596 14.40 -7.85 -1.71
C ALA A 596 13.74 -9.24 -1.75
N PHE A 597 12.63 -9.40 -1.01
CA PHE A 597 11.91 -10.66 -0.85
C PHE A 597 11.18 -11.15 -2.11
N LEU A 598 11.06 -10.32 -3.15
CA LEU A 598 10.35 -10.65 -4.38
C LEU A 598 11.26 -11.23 -5.47
N CYS A 599 12.48 -10.72 -5.63
CA CYS A 599 13.30 -11.05 -6.81
C CYS A 599 14.35 -12.14 -6.59
N ASP A 600 14.43 -12.73 -5.39
CA ASP A 600 15.36 -13.84 -5.14
C ASP A 600 14.75 -15.21 -5.46
N GLY A 601 13.43 -15.31 -5.67
CA GLY A 601 12.74 -16.57 -5.98
C GLY A 601 12.96 -17.65 -4.91
N SER A 602 13.56 -17.29 -3.77
CA SER A 602 13.62 -18.14 -2.62
C SER A 602 12.26 -18.01 -1.97
N GLN A 603 11.56 -19.14 -1.79
CA GLN A 603 10.39 -19.14 -0.93
C GLN A 603 10.77 -18.43 0.36
N ALA A 604 9.99 -17.41 0.75
CA ALA A 604 10.20 -16.61 1.94
C ALA A 604 10.56 -17.52 3.13
N THR A 605 11.86 -17.66 3.39
CA THR A 605 12.31 -18.02 4.72
C THR A 605 12.32 -16.70 5.46
N ALA A 606 11.39 -16.57 6.40
CA ALA A 606 11.18 -15.34 7.16
C ALA A 606 12.54 -14.75 7.59
N PRO A 607 12.76 -13.44 7.40
CA PRO A 607 13.98 -12.81 7.87
C PRO A 607 14.03 -12.96 9.39
N VAL A 608 14.95 -13.78 9.89
CA VAL A 608 15.30 -13.82 11.31
C VAL A 608 15.97 -12.49 11.63
N VAL A 609 15.17 -11.50 12.04
CA VAL A 609 15.65 -10.24 12.59
C VAL A 609 16.40 -10.57 13.88
N THR A 610 17.71 -10.74 13.76
CA THR A 610 18.60 -10.87 14.91
C THR A 610 18.74 -9.49 15.52
N THR A 611 17.82 -9.12 16.42
CA THR A 611 17.99 -7.93 17.25
C THR A 611 19.20 -8.17 18.15
N THR A 612 20.31 -7.51 17.81
CA THR A 612 21.54 -7.55 18.61
C THR A 612 21.33 -6.77 19.90
N LYS A 613 20.66 -7.37 20.89
CA LYS A 613 20.84 -6.94 22.28
C LYS A 613 22.16 -7.53 22.75
N LYS A 614 23.15 -6.65 22.96
CA LYS A 614 24.46 -6.99 23.52
C LYS A 614 24.27 -7.52 24.95
N LYS A 615 23.99 -8.82 25.09
CA LYS A 615 23.99 -9.54 26.35
C LYS A 615 25.41 -10.07 26.55
N ILE A 616 26.09 -9.56 27.56
CA ILE A 616 27.41 -10.05 27.95
C ILE A 616 27.21 -11.47 28.51
N THR A 617 27.70 -12.47 27.79
CA THR A 617 27.67 -13.87 28.22
C THR A 617 29.10 -14.30 28.58
N THR A 618 29.30 -14.69 29.83
CA THR A 618 30.57 -15.18 30.35
C THR A 618 30.65 -16.69 30.13
N THR A 619 31.56 -17.16 29.28
CA THR A 619 31.86 -18.59 29.11
C THR A 619 32.61 -19.10 30.33
N THR A 620 32.10 -20.13 31.03
CA THR A 620 32.84 -20.83 32.08
C THR A 620 32.83 -22.31 31.79
N THR A 621 34.00 -22.89 31.52
CA THR A 621 34.18 -24.31 31.24
C THR A 621 34.19 -25.11 32.54
N LYS A 622 33.21 -26.00 32.74
CA LYS A 622 33.21 -27.02 33.81
C LYS A 622 33.23 -28.41 33.17
N LYS A 623 34.19 -29.25 33.57
CA LYS A 623 34.17 -30.69 33.29
C LYS A 623 33.28 -31.37 34.33
N SER A 624 32.28 -32.12 33.88
CA SER A 624 31.42 -32.94 34.74
C SER A 624 31.79 -34.43 34.65
N ASP A 625 31.65 -35.14 35.77
CA ASP A 625 31.93 -36.58 35.90
C ASP A 625 30.93 -37.46 35.11
N PRO A 626 31.26 -38.74 34.82
CA PRO A 626 30.46 -39.62 33.98
C PRO A 626 29.03 -39.85 34.48
N THR A 627 28.03 -39.64 33.61
CA THR A 627 26.64 -40.00 33.91
C THR A 627 26.39 -41.50 33.70
N SER A 628 25.84 -42.18 34.70
CA SER A 628 25.44 -43.59 34.57
C SER A 628 24.23 -43.75 33.64
N SER A 629 24.19 -44.87 32.91
CA SER A 629 23.28 -45.12 31.78
C SER A 629 21.78 -45.09 32.10
N THR A 630 21.38 -45.08 33.37
CA THR A 630 19.97 -45.09 33.79
C THR A 630 19.36 -43.70 33.97
N SER A 631 20.17 -42.63 33.92
CA SER A 631 19.71 -41.26 34.22
C SER A 631 19.89 -40.26 33.08
N CYS A 632 20.61 -40.62 32.01
CA CYS A 632 20.94 -39.64 30.98
C CYS A 632 19.76 -39.33 30.04
N PHE A 633 19.72 -38.06 29.62
CA PHE A 633 18.62 -37.47 28.85
C PHE A 633 18.28 -38.22 27.56
N SER A 634 19.28 -38.64 26.79
CA SER A 634 19.06 -39.31 25.49
C SER A 634 18.31 -40.63 25.65
N VAL A 635 18.59 -41.38 26.73
CA VAL A 635 17.89 -42.62 27.08
C VAL A 635 16.50 -42.32 27.64
N LYS A 636 16.37 -41.32 28.53
CA LYS A 636 15.07 -40.93 29.11
C LYS A 636 14.06 -40.43 28.08
N LYS A 637 14.54 -39.78 27.01
CA LYS A 637 13.73 -39.26 25.91
C LYS A 637 13.66 -40.19 24.70
N ASN A 638 14.27 -41.38 24.79
CA ASN A 638 14.28 -42.41 23.75
C ASN A 638 14.74 -41.92 22.37
N LEU A 639 15.77 -41.07 22.34
CA LEU A 639 16.26 -40.39 21.13
C LEU A 639 17.18 -41.25 20.25
N GLY A 640 17.50 -42.48 20.65
CA GLY A 640 18.32 -43.42 19.87
C GLY A 640 19.84 -43.22 19.96
N TYR A 641 20.32 -42.24 20.74
CA TYR A 641 21.74 -41.97 20.96
C TYR A 641 22.26 -42.55 22.28
N LYS A 642 23.52 -43.02 22.31
CA LYS A 642 24.19 -43.48 23.54
C LYS A 642 24.40 -42.30 24.51
N CYS A 643 24.45 -42.59 25.82
CA CYS A 643 24.80 -41.59 26.83
C CYS A 643 26.29 -41.23 26.74
N CYS A 644 26.61 -39.96 26.95
CA CYS A 644 27.99 -39.48 27.03
C CYS A 644 28.69 -39.98 28.30
N GLN A 645 29.97 -40.34 28.18
CA GLN A 645 30.87 -40.78 29.24
C GLN A 645 31.50 -39.60 29.98
N TYR A 646 31.69 -38.45 29.33
CA TYR A 646 32.06 -37.17 29.94
C TYR A 646 31.52 -36.05 29.05
N CYS A 647 31.31 -34.85 29.59
CA CYS A 647 30.85 -33.71 28.81
C CYS A 647 31.67 -32.46 29.15
N GLU A 648 32.14 -31.76 28.13
CA GLU A 648 32.60 -30.38 28.24
C GLU A 648 31.45 -29.45 27.86
N ILE A 649 30.80 -28.89 28.88
CA ILE A 649 29.66 -27.98 28.68
C ILE A 649 30.19 -26.69 28.07
N SER A 650 29.83 -26.46 26.81
CA SER A 650 30.26 -25.29 26.04
C SER A 650 29.20 -24.18 26.09
N PHE A 651 27.96 -24.53 26.41
CA PHE A 651 26.81 -23.65 26.31
C PHE A 651 25.66 -24.14 27.20
N THR A 652 24.89 -23.22 27.80
CA THR A 652 23.68 -23.55 28.58
C THR A 652 22.57 -22.57 28.19
N ASP A 653 21.38 -23.07 27.90
CA ASP A 653 20.20 -22.25 27.59
C ASP A 653 18.94 -22.69 28.34
N GLY A 654 17.78 -22.17 27.93
CA GLY A 654 16.48 -22.43 28.56
C GLY A 654 16.01 -23.89 28.46
N ASP A 655 16.63 -24.70 27.60
CA ASP A 655 16.29 -26.10 27.39
C ASP A 655 17.31 -27.06 28.05
N GLY A 656 18.46 -26.56 28.50
CA GLY A 656 19.43 -27.32 29.32
C GLY A 656 20.91 -27.01 29.03
N ASP A 657 21.79 -27.88 29.53
CA ASP A 657 23.24 -27.82 29.27
C ASP A 657 23.57 -28.52 27.95
N TRP A 658 24.36 -27.86 27.12
CA TRP A 658 24.85 -28.34 25.82
C TRP A 658 26.37 -28.41 25.85
N GLY A 659 26.91 -29.54 25.44
CA GLY A 659 28.34 -29.79 25.47
C GLY A 659 28.78 -30.73 24.37
N VAL A 660 30.08 -30.90 24.30
CA VAL A 660 30.73 -31.89 23.45
C VAL A 660 31.36 -32.95 24.35
N GLU A 661 31.29 -34.21 23.94
CA GLU A 661 32.04 -35.34 24.50
C GLU A 661 33.32 -35.55 23.70
#